data_AF-A0A2T5PN57-F1
#
_entry.id   AF-A0A2T5PN57-F1
#
_cell.length_a   1.000
_cell.length_b   1.000
_cell.length_c   1.000
_cell.angle_alpha   90.00
_cell.angle_beta   90.00
_cell.angle_gamma   90.00
#
_symmetry.space_group_name_H-M   'P 1'
#
loop_
_entity.id
_entity.type
_entity.pdbx_description
1 polymer ?
#
loop_
_entity_poly.entity_id
_entity_poly.type
_entity_poly.pdbx_seq_one_letter_code
_entity_poly.pdbx_strand_id
1 'polypeptide(L)'
;MDIQQFIELCDSVKARSASLPRLSSEDAYQALSDAAAGFEKKLLSAVIALRKYLAIRHERGNAKRDPYLSILAVIRDATREERPSAQNSALDWEQLVELVLSAQGSLHRFRPGQAEKFSDEENALSQACLKLSRLGVEIAEENSEVRISQNSYALIETEISRLANAVGGEGILENVFSNLESLYHQPFGRYLFGRKVSTGIARVFPAVPWGYLIALGVKHLPAPKAVNSEQDFEQLVHLIRDLITVFEIQPYSIWSNLLFGPDRLMSLLQETVLYDNLVAVHQISGRHAKLILGSLTKPFVNAGHVSYRVRLKDATKLALAAIDLSHTKRQTLVTADDLAKASGLRRDIVETALSDVLAFGEGVSNRTLSFPPSSAEIDSSFKPLFKRGKSYLLLPRSLTALGAMNAVLNMISRPNDVFDKALDQKLGEFLEEFIRTRIRAAGVPVHTGDIQSDNRELLGECDALIDTPKGVFIFEVKKKGLTRKAMAGRGADLLVDLAQSLMKAHEQAYRAETHLVKHGEITLKDKQGQEVTVALDGREIEKASISLTDFGGLQSRSILQRILDAAIRIEVNADNERDNKRIEDWRKTVAALRGYVIEEKPDRPFFNSIFLSVPQILTLLERIEDGDEFFDEVTRGRSVVYGLQDFYSEYDQALKLAGLKTAQSAALLHREGLSLKG
;
A
#
# COMPACT_ATOMS: atom_id res chain seq x y z
N MET A 1 5.18 -16.51 -29.64
CA MET A 1 4.30 -17.65 -29.36
C MET A 1 3.07 -17.10 -28.68
N ASP A 2 1.95 -17.05 -29.39
CA ASP A 2 0.64 -16.83 -28.77
C ASP A 2 -0.01 -18.16 -28.34
N ILE A 3 -1.16 -18.08 -27.67
CA ILE A 3 -1.82 -19.27 -27.12
C ILE A 3 -2.44 -20.17 -28.20
N GLN A 4 -2.91 -19.62 -29.33
CA GLN A 4 -3.46 -20.43 -30.42
C GLN A 4 -2.34 -21.23 -31.08
N GLN A 5 -1.23 -20.56 -31.41
CA GLN A 5 -0.02 -21.18 -31.93
C GLN A 5 0.50 -22.27 -31.00
N PHE A 6 0.50 -22.02 -29.68
CA PHE A 6 0.96 -23.01 -28.70
C PHE A 6 0.06 -24.25 -28.67
N ILE A 7 -1.26 -24.08 -28.71
CA ILE A 7 -2.22 -25.20 -28.76
C ILE A 7 -2.02 -26.02 -30.04
N GLU A 8 -1.96 -25.36 -31.20
CA GLU A 8 -1.74 -26.00 -32.50
C GLU A 8 -0.42 -26.77 -32.54
N LEU A 9 0.65 -26.17 -32.00
CA LEU A 9 1.94 -26.82 -31.85
C LEU A 9 1.84 -28.07 -30.99
N CYS A 10 1.21 -27.97 -29.81
CA CYS A 10 1.02 -29.11 -28.92
C CYS A 10 0.24 -30.24 -29.59
N ASP A 11 -0.82 -29.92 -30.32
CA ASP A 11 -1.63 -30.91 -31.03
C ASP A 11 -0.84 -31.58 -32.17
N SER A 12 -0.07 -30.79 -32.93
CA SER A 12 0.81 -31.27 -34.00
C SER A 12 1.88 -32.22 -33.46
N VAL A 13 2.61 -31.83 -32.41
CA VAL A 13 3.65 -32.67 -31.79
C VAL A 13 3.03 -33.92 -31.16
N LYS A 14 1.87 -33.79 -30.51
CA LYS A 14 1.16 -34.92 -29.91
C LYS A 14 0.72 -35.94 -30.95
N ALA A 15 0.28 -35.51 -32.13
CA ALA A 15 -0.10 -36.42 -33.23
C ALA A 15 1.07 -37.31 -33.68
N ARG A 16 2.31 -36.81 -33.60
CA ARG A 16 3.55 -37.57 -33.90
C ARG A 16 4.29 -38.08 -32.65
N SER A 17 3.71 -37.98 -31.46
CA SER A 17 4.39 -38.34 -30.20
C SER A 17 4.83 -39.81 -30.12
N ALA A 18 4.15 -40.71 -30.84
CA ALA A 18 4.50 -42.13 -30.89
C ALA A 18 5.87 -42.40 -31.54
N SER A 19 6.37 -41.49 -32.38
CA SER A 19 7.70 -41.59 -33.00
C SER A 19 8.80 -40.84 -32.24
N LEU A 20 8.47 -40.16 -31.14
CA LEU A 20 9.46 -39.46 -30.31
C LEU A 20 10.24 -40.46 -29.45
N PRO A 21 11.53 -40.17 -29.14
CA PRO A 21 12.31 -40.99 -28.22
C PRO A 21 11.66 -40.97 -26.83
N ARG A 22 11.66 -42.11 -26.14
CA ARG A 22 11.19 -42.16 -24.75
C ARG A 22 12.29 -41.69 -23.82
N LEU A 23 12.03 -40.61 -23.09
CA LEU A 23 12.96 -40.06 -22.11
C LEU A 23 12.53 -40.40 -20.67
N SER A 24 13.51 -40.55 -19.80
CA SER A 24 13.26 -40.55 -18.35
C SER A 24 12.86 -39.14 -17.90
N SER A 25 12.32 -39.03 -16.69
CA SER A 25 11.98 -37.72 -16.13
C SER A 25 13.24 -36.85 -15.95
N GLU A 26 14.35 -37.44 -15.54
CA GLU A 26 15.61 -36.75 -15.29
C GLU A 26 16.22 -36.21 -16.59
N ASP A 27 16.29 -37.07 -17.62
CA ASP A 27 16.81 -36.68 -18.94
C ASP A 27 15.98 -35.56 -19.56
N ALA A 28 14.65 -35.61 -19.41
CA ALA A 28 13.76 -34.57 -19.92
C ALA A 28 13.96 -33.23 -19.23
N TYR A 29 14.06 -33.19 -17.89
CA TYR A 29 14.32 -31.94 -17.17
C TYR A 29 15.69 -31.35 -17.50
N GLN A 30 16.71 -32.19 -17.64
CA GLN A 30 18.04 -31.74 -18.05
C GLN A 30 18.03 -31.18 -19.48
N ALA A 31 17.46 -31.91 -20.44
CA ALA A 31 17.35 -31.45 -21.83
C ALA A 31 16.51 -30.18 -21.98
N LEU A 32 15.43 -30.04 -21.20
CA LEU A 32 14.62 -28.82 -21.16
C LEU A 32 15.40 -27.64 -20.59
N SER A 33 16.15 -27.86 -19.51
CA SER A 33 17.02 -26.83 -18.93
C SER A 33 18.09 -26.37 -19.94
N ASP A 34 18.70 -27.32 -20.65
CA ASP A 34 19.70 -27.02 -21.68
C ASP A 34 19.10 -26.31 -22.89
N ALA A 35 17.88 -26.68 -23.32
CA ALA A 35 17.17 -25.99 -24.40
C ALA A 35 16.69 -24.58 -24.00
N ALA A 36 16.39 -24.36 -22.71
CA ALA A 36 15.98 -23.07 -22.18
C ALA A 36 17.14 -22.12 -21.82
N ALA A 37 18.38 -22.62 -21.85
CA ALA A 37 19.55 -21.88 -21.40
C ALA A 37 19.71 -20.52 -22.13
N GLY A 38 19.84 -19.45 -21.34
CA GLY A 38 19.92 -18.07 -21.84
C GLY A 38 18.57 -17.40 -22.13
N PHE A 39 17.45 -18.14 -22.02
CA PHE A 39 16.09 -17.64 -22.24
C PHE A 39 15.15 -17.84 -21.05
N GLU A 40 15.65 -18.25 -19.89
CA GLU A 40 14.87 -18.71 -18.74
C GLU A 40 13.84 -17.67 -18.28
N LYS A 41 14.24 -16.40 -18.11
CA LYS A 41 13.31 -15.32 -17.72
C LYS A 41 12.24 -15.07 -18.77
N LYS A 42 12.62 -15.01 -20.05
CA LYS A 42 11.69 -14.77 -21.15
C LYS A 42 10.69 -15.92 -21.29
N LEU A 43 11.17 -17.14 -21.15
CA LEU A 43 10.37 -18.36 -21.21
C LEU A 43 9.42 -18.44 -20.01
N LEU A 44 9.88 -18.15 -18.80
CA LEU A 44 9.04 -18.11 -17.60
C LEU A 44 7.90 -17.09 -17.76
N SER A 45 8.19 -15.87 -18.20
CA SER A 45 7.17 -14.85 -18.47
C SER A 45 6.17 -15.30 -19.54
N ALA A 46 6.65 -15.91 -20.63
CA ALA A 46 5.77 -16.44 -21.68
C ALA A 46 4.88 -17.58 -21.16
N VAL A 47 5.42 -18.49 -20.35
CA VAL A 47 4.65 -19.60 -19.75
C VAL A 47 3.59 -19.07 -18.79
N ILE A 48 3.91 -18.09 -17.95
CA ILE A 48 2.93 -17.45 -17.05
C ILE A 48 1.78 -16.86 -17.87
N ALA A 49 2.07 -16.12 -18.94
CA ALA A 49 1.04 -15.55 -19.80
C ALA A 49 0.20 -16.61 -20.51
N LEU A 50 0.84 -17.62 -21.11
CA LEU A 50 0.15 -18.73 -21.78
C LEU A 50 -0.78 -19.49 -20.83
N ARG A 51 -0.40 -19.66 -19.56
CA ARG A 51 -1.28 -20.26 -18.56
C ARG A 51 -2.53 -19.42 -18.30
N LYS A 52 -2.40 -18.09 -18.17
CA LYS A 52 -3.54 -17.17 -18.01
C LYS A 52 -4.48 -17.24 -19.22
N TYR A 53 -3.93 -17.18 -20.43
CA TYR A 53 -4.70 -17.25 -21.67
C TYR A 53 -5.39 -18.61 -21.85
N LEU A 54 -4.71 -19.70 -21.49
CA LEU A 54 -5.30 -21.04 -21.48
C LEU A 54 -6.47 -21.13 -20.49
N ALA A 55 -6.34 -20.53 -19.30
CA ALA A 55 -7.43 -20.50 -18.32
C ALA A 55 -8.66 -19.78 -18.88
N ILE A 56 -8.48 -18.62 -19.51
CA ILE A 56 -9.56 -17.85 -20.16
C ILE A 56 -10.23 -18.68 -21.27
N ARG A 57 -9.44 -19.30 -22.16
CA ARG A 57 -9.98 -20.13 -23.25
C ARG A 57 -10.69 -21.38 -22.75
N HIS A 58 -10.15 -22.01 -21.72
CA HIS A 58 -10.78 -23.16 -21.07
C HIS A 58 -12.14 -22.80 -20.47
N GLU A 59 -12.20 -21.69 -19.74
CA GLU A 59 -13.42 -21.20 -19.12
C GLU A 59 -14.50 -20.82 -20.15
N ARG A 60 -14.08 -20.34 -21.34
CA ARG A 60 -14.95 -20.09 -22.48
C ARG A 60 -15.40 -21.36 -23.22
N GLY A 61 -14.83 -22.53 -22.91
CA GLY A 61 -15.09 -23.78 -23.62
C GLY A 61 -14.35 -23.93 -24.95
N ASN A 62 -13.41 -23.03 -25.25
CA ASN A 62 -12.66 -22.99 -26.52
C ASN A 62 -11.39 -23.85 -26.50
N ALA A 63 -10.95 -24.32 -25.33
CA ALA A 63 -9.76 -25.17 -25.19
C ALA A 63 -9.92 -26.19 -24.06
N LYS A 64 -9.27 -27.36 -24.23
CA LYS A 64 -9.10 -28.32 -23.13
C LYS A 64 -8.04 -27.78 -22.17
N ARG A 65 -8.12 -28.16 -20.90
CA ARG A 65 -7.06 -27.86 -19.92
C ARG A 65 -5.81 -28.70 -20.19
N ASP A 66 -5.98 -30.01 -20.24
CA ASP A 66 -4.91 -30.97 -20.50
C ASP A 66 -4.96 -31.44 -21.96
N PRO A 67 -3.80 -31.66 -22.60
CA PRO A 67 -2.45 -31.74 -22.00
C PRO A 67 -1.73 -30.39 -21.84
N TYR A 68 -2.25 -29.30 -22.38
CA TYR A 68 -1.52 -28.03 -22.54
C TYR A 68 -1.03 -27.45 -21.21
N LEU A 69 -1.88 -27.45 -20.17
CA LEU A 69 -1.50 -26.94 -18.85
C LEU A 69 -0.39 -27.77 -18.21
N SER A 70 -0.45 -29.10 -18.36
CA SER A 70 0.58 -30.02 -17.88
C SER A 70 1.91 -29.81 -18.62
N ILE A 71 1.88 -29.54 -19.94
CA ILE A 71 3.08 -29.20 -20.71
C ILE A 71 3.71 -27.91 -20.19
N LEU A 72 2.91 -26.84 -20.04
CA LEU A 72 3.37 -25.55 -19.52
C LEU A 72 3.94 -25.67 -18.10
N ALA A 73 3.34 -26.51 -17.25
CA ALA A 73 3.84 -26.74 -15.89
C ALA A 73 5.22 -27.40 -15.87
N VAL A 74 5.46 -28.39 -16.74
CA VAL A 74 6.77 -29.05 -16.84
C VAL A 74 7.83 -28.07 -17.36
N ILE A 75 7.51 -27.29 -18.39
CA ILE A 75 8.41 -26.25 -18.91
C ILE A 75 8.76 -25.25 -17.80
N ARG A 76 7.75 -24.74 -17.07
CA ARG A 76 7.96 -23.82 -15.94
C ARG A 76 8.87 -24.40 -14.87
N ASP A 77 8.68 -25.68 -14.53
CA ASP A 77 9.47 -26.35 -13.50
C ASP A 77 10.92 -26.54 -13.94
N ALA A 78 11.18 -26.78 -15.24
CA ALA A 78 12.52 -26.89 -15.81
C ALA A 78 13.29 -25.56 -15.91
N THR A 79 12.58 -24.42 -15.89
CA THR A 79 13.16 -23.08 -16.12
C THR A 79 13.37 -22.27 -14.83
N ARG A 80 13.41 -22.93 -13.67
CA ARG A 80 13.53 -22.25 -12.36
C ARG A 80 14.96 -21.85 -11.99
N GLU A 81 15.96 -22.54 -12.54
CA GLU A 81 17.38 -22.25 -12.28
C GLU A 81 17.98 -21.53 -13.50
N GLU A 82 18.59 -20.37 -13.26
CA GLU A 82 19.31 -19.63 -14.32
C GLU A 82 20.65 -20.30 -14.61
N ARG A 83 20.98 -20.49 -15.90
CA ARG A 83 22.30 -20.94 -16.36
C ARG A 83 22.89 -19.88 -17.31
N PRO A 84 23.43 -18.76 -16.78
CA PRO A 84 23.82 -17.59 -17.57
C PRO A 84 24.93 -17.84 -18.59
N SER A 85 25.68 -18.94 -18.46
CA SER A 85 26.86 -19.26 -19.25
C SER A 85 26.58 -20.03 -20.54
N ALA A 86 25.35 -20.51 -20.77
CA ALA A 86 24.97 -21.23 -21.98
C ALA A 86 24.09 -20.35 -22.87
N GLN A 87 24.54 -20.07 -24.09
CA GLN A 87 23.85 -19.21 -25.04
C GLN A 87 23.31 -20.04 -26.20
N ASN A 88 22.06 -20.48 -26.08
CA ASN A 88 21.33 -20.92 -27.27
C ASN A 88 21.07 -19.71 -28.18
N SER A 89 21.14 -19.90 -29.49
CA SER A 89 20.95 -18.83 -30.47
C SER A 89 19.48 -18.40 -30.61
N ALA A 90 18.54 -19.30 -30.32
CA ALA A 90 17.11 -19.05 -30.36
C ALA A 90 16.35 -19.99 -29.41
N LEU A 91 15.17 -19.55 -28.99
CA LEU A 91 14.22 -20.36 -28.22
C LEU A 91 13.33 -21.16 -29.17
N ASP A 92 13.44 -22.48 -29.15
CA ASP A 92 12.64 -23.40 -29.97
C ASP A 92 11.50 -24.03 -29.15
N TRP A 93 10.28 -23.56 -29.37
CA TRP A 93 9.09 -24.08 -28.67
C TRP A 93 8.72 -25.49 -29.11
N GLU A 94 8.98 -25.87 -30.36
CA GLU A 94 8.68 -27.21 -30.88
C GLU A 94 9.55 -28.24 -30.16
N GLN A 95 10.85 -27.95 -30.04
CA GLN A 95 11.79 -28.76 -29.27
C GLN A 95 11.36 -28.91 -27.81
N LEU A 96 10.96 -27.82 -27.14
CA LEU A 96 10.50 -27.88 -25.74
C LEU A 96 9.28 -28.79 -25.57
N VAL A 97 8.29 -28.67 -26.47
CA VAL A 97 7.07 -29.50 -26.42
C VAL A 97 7.40 -30.97 -26.72
N GLU A 98 8.30 -31.24 -27.67
CA GLU A 98 8.77 -32.58 -27.97
C GLU A 98 9.45 -33.25 -26.78
N LEU A 99 10.34 -32.54 -26.09
CA LEU A 99 11.04 -33.05 -24.89
C LEU A 99 10.04 -33.42 -23.77
N VAL A 100 9.03 -32.57 -23.54
CA VAL A 100 7.99 -32.88 -22.55
C VAL A 100 7.18 -34.11 -22.95
N LEU A 101 6.73 -34.19 -24.21
CA LEU A 101 5.90 -35.31 -24.68
C LEU A 101 6.69 -36.63 -24.80
N SER A 102 8.00 -36.55 -25.06
CA SER A 102 8.95 -37.68 -25.02
C SER A 102 9.03 -38.35 -23.65
N ALA A 103 8.79 -37.60 -22.57
CA ALA A 103 8.76 -38.10 -21.19
C ALA A 103 7.35 -38.16 -20.57
N GLN A 104 6.29 -38.01 -21.35
CA GLN A 104 4.91 -37.92 -20.83
C GLN A 104 4.54 -39.09 -19.90
N GLY A 105 5.01 -40.31 -20.20
CA GLY A 105 4.74 -41.51 -19.39
C GLY A 105 5.48 -41.56 -18.05
N SER A 106 6.58 -40.83 -17.88
CA SER A 106 7.39 -40.82 -16.66
C SER A 106 7.12 -39.59 -15.78
N LEU A 107 6.70 -38.47 -16.37
CA LEU A 107 6.43 -37.20 -15.71
C LEU A 107 5.18 -37.23 -14.82
N HIS A 108 5.33 -36.81 -13.56
CA HIS A 108 4.26 -36.82 -12.57
C HIS A 108 3.03 -35.97 -12.97
N ARG A 109 3.24 -34.86 -13.69
CA ARG A 109 2.18 -33.93 -14.15
C ARG A 109 1.15 -34.57 -15.08
N PHE A 110 1.48 -35.68 -15.73
CA PHE A 110 0.59 -36.40 -16.65
C PHE A 110 -0.08 -37.63 -16.03
N ARG A 111 0.20 -37.94 -14.75
CA ARG A 111 -0.40 -39.10 -14.08
C ARG A 111 -1.89 -38.88 -13.79
N PRO A 112 -2.76 -39.89 -13.97
CA PRO A 112 -4.17 -39.79 -13.60
C PRO A 112 -4.35 -39.38 -12.14
N GLY A 113 -5.22 -38.39 -11.88
CA GLY A 113 -5.45 -37.84 -10.54
C GLY A 113 -4.42 -36.81 -10.06
N GLN A 114 -3.32 -36.60 -10.79
CA GLN A 114 -2.27 -35.61 -10.48
C GLN A 114 -2.16 -34.50 -11.54
N ALA A 115 -3.18 -34.36 -12.39
CA ALA A 115 -3.22 -33.32 -13.42
C ALA A 115 -3.07 -31.93 -12.81
N GLU A 116 -2.28 -31.09 -13.49
CA GLU A 116 -2.08 -29.70 -13.09
C GLU A 116 -3.42 -28.96 -13.02
N LYS A 117 -3.55 -28.09 -12.02
CA LYS A 117 -4.71 -27.21 -11.83
C LYS A 117 -4.32 -25.77 -12.09
N PHE A 118 -5.29 -24.98 -12.53
CA PHE A 118 -5.15 -23.54 -12.52
C PHE A 118 -5.06 -23.03 -11.09
N SER A 119 -4.24 -22.01 -10.86
CA SER A 119 -4.16 -21.31 -9.58
C SER A 119 -5.46 -20.56 -9.28
N ASP A 120 -5.64 -20.12 -8.03
CA ASP A 120 -6.79 -19.29 -7.67
C ASP A 120 -6.84 -17.98 -8.45
N GLU A 121 -5.67 -17.39 -8.72
CA GLU A 121 -5.51 -16.19 -9.57
C GLU A 121 -5.96 -16.45 -11.01
N GLU A 122 -5.48 -17.53 -11.63
CA GLU A 122 -5.84 -17.92 -13.01
C GLU A 122 -7.35 -18.19 -13.13
N ASN A 123 -7.94 -18.88 -12.14
CA ASN A 123 -9.38 -19.14 -12.09
C ASN A 123 -10.20 -17.86 -11.86
N ALA A 124 -9.74 -16.97 -10.98
CA ALA A 124 -10.41 -15.70 -10.73
C ALA A 124 -10.44 -14.82 -11.98
N LEU A 125 -9.29 -14.69 -12.64
CA LEU A 125 -9.13 -13.93 -13.87
C LEU A 125 -10.02 -14.50 -14.99
N SER A 126 -9.98 -15.82 -15.23
CA SER A 126 -10.77 -16.43 -16.31
C SER A 126 -12.27 -16.24 -16.11
N GLN A 127 -12.76 -16.40 -14.88
CA GLN A 127 -14.15 -16.20 -14.51
C GLN A 127 -14.58 -14.74 -14.66
N ALA A 128 -13.74 -13.78 -14.24
CA ALA A 128 -13.99 -12.36 -14.42
C ALA A 128 -14.08 -12.00 -15.91
N CYS A 129 -13.09 -12.43 -16.71
CA CYS A 129 -13.09 -12.21 -18.16
C CYS A 129 -14.34 -12.80 -18.84
N LEU A 130 -14.77 -14.01 -18.46
CA LEU A 130 -15.97 -14.63 -19.02
C LEU A 130 -17.23 -13.80 -18.74
N LYS A 131 -17.42 -13.36 -17.49
CA LYS A 131 -18.59 -12.56 -17.10
C LYS A 131 -18.59 -11.19 -17.77
N LEU A 132 -17.45 -10.52 -17.83
CA LEU A 132 -17.30 -9.24 -18.52
C LEU A 132 -17.57 -9.36 -20.02
N SER A 133 -17.06 -10.41 -20.67
CA SER A 133 -17.36 -10.66 -22.10
C SER A 133 -18.84 -10.90 -22.36
N ARG A 134 -19.58 -11.52 -21.43
CA ARG A 134 -21.06 -11.65 -21.54
C ARG A 134 -21.80 -10.31 -21.48
N LEU A 135 -21.18 -9.29 -20.86
CA LEU A 135 -21.70 -7.92 -20.84
C LEU A 135 -21.27 -7.11 -22.09
N GLY A 136 -20.53 -7.71 -23.02
CA GLY A 136 -20.01 -7.04 -24.21
C GLY A 136 -18.67 -6.33 -24.00
N VAL A 137 -18.00 -6.54 -22.85
CA VAL A 137 -16.65 -6.00 -22.61
C VAL A 137 -15.64 -6.80 -23.42
N GLU A 138 -14.89 -6.08 -24.25
CA GLU A 138 -13.79 -6.60 -25.05
C GLU A 138 -12.53 -6.77 -24.18
N ILE A 139 -12.03 -8.01 -24.12
CA ILE A 139 -10.82 -8.40 -23.40
C ILE A 139 -9.74 -8.73 -24.42
N ALA A 140 -8.59 -8.08 -24.31
CA ALA A 140 -7.43 -8.26 -25.17
C ALA A 140 -6.32 -9.05 -24.45
N GLU A 141 -5.61 -9.88 -25.21
CA GLU A 141 -4.44 -10.67 -24.78
C GLU A 141 -3.21 -10.09 -25.52
N GLU A 142 -2.48 -9.16 -24.89
CA GLU A 142 -1.41 -8.40 -25.53
C GLU A 142 -0.17 -8.31 -24.63
N ASN A 143 1.02 -8.45 -25.21
CA ASN A 143 2.29 -8.26 -24.49
C ASN A 143 2.44 -9.07 -23.18
N SER A 144 1.94 -10.31 -23.16
CA SER A 144 1.93 -11.20 -21.98
C SER A 144 0.98 -10.76 -20.85
N GLU A 145 0.05 -9.86 -21.14
CA GLU A 145 -0.95 -9.36 -20.19
C GLU A 145 -2.38 -9.53 -20.70
N VAL A 146 -3.34 -9.58 -19.78
CA VAL A 146 -4.77 -9.53 -20.05
C VAL A 146 -5.27 -8.14 -19.75
N ARG A 147 -5.90 -7.47 -20.72
CA ARG A 147 -6.33 -6.08 -20.58
C ARG A 147 -7.77 -5.88 -21.04
N ILE A 148 -8.45 -4.91 -20.44
CA ILE A 148 -9.74 -4.42 -20.93
C ILE A 148 -9.45 -3.44 -22.07
N SER A 149 -10.08 -3.67 -23.23
CA SER A 149 -9.96 -2.78 -24.39
C SER A 149 -10.53 -1.39 -24.07
N GLN A 150 -9.82 -0.35 -24.53
CA GLN A 150 -10.27 1.05 -24.36
C GLN A 150 -11.64 1.30 -25.00
N ASN A 151 -11.99 0.54 -26.05
CA ASN A 151 -13.31 0.61 -26.70
C ASN A 151 -14.46 0.27 -25.73
N SER A 152 -14.18 -0.49 -24.67
CA SER A 152 -15.18 -0.89 -23.67
C SER A 152 -15.34 0.10 -22.52
N TYR A 153 -14.48 1.14 -22.40
CA TYR A 153 -14.50 2.03 -21.25
C TYR A 153 -15.84 2.79 -21.12
N ALA A 154 -16.39 3.27 -22.23
CA ALA A 154 -17.68 3.98 -22.24
C ALA A 154 -18.86 3.07 -21.85
N LEU A 155 -18.84 1.80 -22.31
CA LEU A 155 -19.82 0.79 -21.94
C LEU A 155 -19.77 0.53 -20.42
N ILE A 156 -18.57 0.32 -19.89
CA ILE A 156 -18.34 0.05 -18.47
C ILE A 156 -18.78 1.24 -17.61
N GLU A 157 -18.37 2.46 -17.96
CA GLU A 157 -18.74 3.68 -17.23
C GLU A 157 -20.26 3.89 -17.21
N THR A 158 -20.93 3.61 -18.34
CA THR A 158 -22.39 3.70 -18.46
C THR A 158 -23.06 2.69 -17.52
N GLU A 159 -22.59 1.45 -17.49
CA GLU A 159 -23.19 0.41 -16.65
C GLU A 159 -22.93 0.64 -15.16
N ILE A 160 -21.71 1.06 -14.79
CA ILE A 160 -21.40 1.50 -13.41
C ILE A 160 -22.33 2.64 -13.00
N SER A 161 -22.47 3.66 -13.85
CA SER A 161 -23.33 4.82 -13.56
C SER A 161 -24.80 4.43 -13.45
N ARG A 162 -25.29 3.52 -14.31
CA ARG A 162 -26.66 3.01 -14.26
C ARG A 162 -26.95 2.34 -12.93
N LEU A 163 -26.12 1.38 -12.53
CA LEU A 163 -26.25 0.66 -11.26
C LEU A 163 -26.08 1.59 -10.05
N ALA A 164 -25.07 2.46 -10.06
CA ALA A 164 -24.82 3.39 -8.96
C ALA A 164 -25.97 4.40 -8.76
N ASN A 165 -26.55 4.91 -9.85
CA ASN A 165 -27.72 5.79 -9.78
C ASN A 165 -28.98 5.05 -9.34
N ALA A 166 -29.13 3.76 -9.70
CA ALA A 166 -30.25 2.94 -9.27
C ALA A 166 -30.24 2.69 -7.75
N VAL A 167 -29.05 2.59 -7.13
CA VAL A 167 -28.90 2.47 -5.67
C VAL A 167 -28.97 3.85 -4.98
N GLY A 168 -28.35 4.86 -5.58
CA GLY A 168 -28.13 6.17 -4.99
C GLY A 168 -26.90 6.19 -4.08
N GLY A 169 -26.15 7.31 -4.08
CA GLY A 169 -24.85 7.38 -3.39
C GLY A 169 -24.92 7.12 -1.89
N GLU A 170 -25.94 7.62 -1.21
CA GLU A 170 -26.16 7.35 0.22
C GLU A 170 -26.45 5.86 0.48
N GLY A 171 -27.24 5.23 -0.40
CA GLY A 171 -27.53 3.79 -0.34
C GLY A 171 -26.28 2.94 -0.56
N ILE A 172 -25.40 3.33 -1.49
CA ILE A 172 -24.11 2.66 -1.70
C ILE A 172 -23.26 2.72 -0.42
N LEU A 173 -23.11 3.92 0.16
CA LEU A 173 -22.30 4.11 1.37
C LEU A 173 -22.85 3.30 2.56
N GLU A 174 -24.17 3.29 2.76
CA GLU A 174 -24.82 2.51 3.82
C GLU A 174 -24.55 1.02 3.68
N ASN A 175 -24.73 0.46 2.48
CA ASN A 175 -24.51 -0.95 2.23
C ASN A 175 -23.02 -1.32 2.37
N VAL A 176 -22.12 -0.47 1.86
CA VAL A 176 -20.67 -0.67 2.02
C VAL A 176 -20.29 -0.71 3.51
N PHE A 177 -20.69 0.28 4.30
CA PHE A 177 -20.29 0.34 5.71
C PHE A 177 -20.97 -0.73 6.57
N SER A 178 -22.15 -1.20 6.18
CA SER A 178 -22.78 -2.36 6.80
C SER A 178 -21.97 -3.65 6.55
N ASN A 179 -21.49 -3.86 5.32
CA ASN A 179 -20.62 -5.00 4.98
C ASN A 179 -19.25 -4.93 5.68
N LEU A 180 -18.73 -3.72 5.91
CA LEU A 180 -17.46 -3.49 6.60
C LEU A 180 -17.56 -3.55 8.12
N GLU A 181 -18.77 -3.69 8.71
CA GLU A 181 -18.96 -3.53 10.16
C GLU A 181 -18.11 -4.52 10.98
N SER A 182 -17.97 -5.75 10.48
CA SER A 182 -17.17 -6.82 11.10
C SER A 182 -15.65 -6.58 11.05
N LEU A 183 -15.19 -5.72 10.14
CA LEU A 183 -13.77 -5.38 9.98
C LEU A 183 -13.35 -4.22 10.89
N TYR A 184 -14.28 -3.56 11.59
CA TYR A 184 -13.96 -2.45 12.47
C TYR A 184 -13.31 -2.92 13.77
N HIS A 185 -12.05 -2.54 13.98
CA HIS A 185 -11.30 -2.87 15.18
C HIS A 185 -11.38 -1.73 16.20
N GLN A 186 -12.19 -1.93 17.25
CA GLN A 186 -12.45 -0.90 18.26
C GLN A 186 -11.18 -0.35 18.93
N PRO A 187 -10.21 -1.17 19.38
CA PRO A 187 -8.97 -0.66 19.99
C PRO A 187 -8.18 0.29 19.10
N PHE A 188 -8.06 -0.01 17.81
CA PHE A 188 -7.36 0.86 16.87
C PHE A 188 -8.25 2.01 16.35
N GLY A 189 -9.57 1.89 16.49
CA GLY A 189 -10.54 2.87 16.03
C GLY A 189 -10.61 3.00 14.51
N ARG A 190 -10.34 1.91 13.78
CA ARG A 190 -10.28 1.85 12.31
C ARG A 190 -10.68 0.47 11.77
N TYR A 191 -10.97 0.40 10.48
CA TYR A 191 -11.20 -0.88 9.78
C TYR A 191 -9.88 -1.54 9.39
N LEU A 192 -9.84 -2.87 9.46
CA LEU A 192 -8.68 -3.69 9.10
C LEU A 192 -8.86 -4.32 7.72
N PHE A 193 -7.95 -4.02 6.80
CA PHE A 193 -8.00 -4.45 5.39
C PHE A 193 -6.86 -5.41 5.02
N GLY A 194 -6.42 -6.25 5.97
CA GLY A 194 -5.40 -7.26 5.72
C GLY A 194 -5.71 -8.14 4.50
N ARG A 195 -4.73 -8.26 3.60
CA ARG A 195 -4.83 -9.04 2.35
C ARG A 195 -5.08 -10.51 2.66
N LYS A 196 -5.95 -11.12 1.87
CA LYS A 196 -6.25 -12.55 1.96
C LYS A 196 -5.36 -13.29 0.96
N VAL A 197 -4.40 -14.01 1.48
CA VAL A 197 -3.38 -14.74 0.72
C VAL A 197 -3.28 -16.18 1.21
N SER A 198 -2.89 -17.09 0.33
CA SER A 198 -2.67 -18.50 0.68
C SER A 198 -1.20 -18.77 1.00
N THR A 199 -0.97 -19.67 1.95
CA THR A 199 0.32 -20.35 2.17
C THR A 199 0.46 -21.62 1.31
N GLY A 200 -0.56 -21.95 0.50
CA GLY A 200 -0.62 -23.14 -0.36
C GLY A 200 -1.77 -24.11 -0.02
N ILE A 201 -2.59 -23.79 0.99
CA ILE A 201 -3.69 -24.66 1.46
C ILE A 201 -5.05 -24.01 1.22
N ALA A 202 -5.20 -22.76 1.63
CA ALA A 202 -6.48 -22.05 1.59
C ALA A 202 -6.78 -21.55 0.18
N ARG A 203 -8.05 -21.65 -0.23
CA ARG A 203 -8.54 -21.01 -1.44
C ARG A 203 -8.69 -19.51 -1.21
N VAL A 204 -8.18 -18.70 -2.15
CA VAL A 204 -8.31 -17.25 -2.13
C VAL A 204 -9.34 -16.81 -3.17
N PHE A 205 -10.20 -15.87 -2.79
CA PHE A 205 -11.21 -15.29 -3.66
C PHE A 205 -10.87 -13.83 -4.00
N PRO A 206 -11.38 -13.31 -5.12
CA PRO A 206 -11.22 -11.90 -5.48
C PRO A 206 -11.73 -10.97 -4.38
N ALA A 207 -10.92 -9.99 -4.03
CA ALA A 207 -11.22 -8.98 -3.02
C ALA A 207 -12.30 -8.02 -3.53
N VAL A 208 -13.19 -7.61 -2.64
CA VAL A 208 -14.19 -6.60 -2.97
C VAL A 208 -13.53 -5.21 -2.91
N PRO A 209 -13.64 -4.40 -3.97
CA PRO A 209 -12.95 -3.12 -4.04
C PRO A 209 -13.67 -2.01 -3.26
N TRP A 210 -13.59 -2.09 -1.93
CA TRP A 210 -14.33 -1.20 -1.03
C TRP A 210 -13.94 0.27 -1.17
N GLY A 211 -12.65 0.55 -1.37
CA GLY A 211 -12.17 1.91 -1.63
C GLY A 211 -12.86 2.56 -2.82
N TYR A 212 -12.95 1.83 -3.94
CA TYR A 212 -13.62 2.33 -5.14
C TYR A 212 -15.14 2.43 -4.96
N LEU A 213 -15.79 1.48 -4.29
CA LEU A 213 -17.22 1.55 -3.97
C LEU A 213 -17.57 2.78 -3.10
N ILE A 214 -16.72 3.14 -2.13
CA ILE A 214 -16.89 4.37 -1.34
C ILE A 214 -16.75 5.60 -2.24
N ALA A 215 -15.74 5.60 -3.14
CA ALA A 215 -15.52 6.70 -4.06
C ALA A 215 -16.73 6.92 -5.01
N LEU A 216 -17.34 5.83 -5.49
CA LEU A 216 -18.58 5.87 -6.28
C LEU A 216 -19.77 6.33 -5.43
N GLY A 217 -19.91 5.85 -4.19
CA GLY A 217 -20.94 6.29 -3.26
C GLY A 217 -20.90 7.81 -3.07
N VAL A 218 -19.71 8.38 -2.92
CA VAL A 218 -19.49 9.83 -2.83
C VAL A 218 -19.80 10.56 -4.15
N LYS A 219 -19.32 10.04 -5.30
CA LYS A 219 -19.60 10.61 -6.64
C LYS A 219 -21.11 10.71 -6.91
N HIS A 220 -21.87 9.68 -6.54
CA HIS A 220 -23.30 9.56 -6.78
C HIS A 220 -24.17 10.04 -5.61
N LEU A 221 -23.62 10.77 -4.63
CA LEU A 221 -24.38 11.38 -3.53
C LEU A 221 -25.58 12.24 -3.98
N PRO A 222 -25.54 12.97 -5.11
CA PRO A 222 -26.70 13.73 -5.58
C PRO A 222 -27.93 12.85 -5.86
N ALA A 223 -27.73 11.61 -6.31
CA ALA A 223 -28.81 10.69 -6.62
C ALA A 223 -29.57 10.29 -5.32
N PRO A 224 -30.91 10.27 -5.34
CA PRO A 224 -31.69 9.88 -4.18
C PRO A 224 -31.44 8.40 -3.86
N LYS A 225 -31.46 8.06 -2.56
CA LYS A 225 -31.45 6.67 -2.11
C LYS A 225 -32.71 5.98 -2.62
N ALA A 226 -32.56 4.85 -3.32
CA ALA A 226 -33.68 4.05 -3.77
C ALA A 226 -34.22 3.12 -2.67
N VAL A 227 -35.48 2.74 -2.80
CA VAL A 227 -36.12 1.72 -1.97
C VAL A 227 -35.93 0.37 -2.66
N ASN A 228 -35.47 -0.66 -1.93
CA ASN A 228 -35.21 -2.02 -2.44
C ASN A 228 -34.10 -2.14 -3.51
N SER A 229 -32.96 -1.50 -3.30
CA SER A 229 -31.83 -1.51 -4.24
C SER A 229 -30.75 -2.57 -3.95
N GLU A 230 -31.06 -3.58 -3.14
CA GLU A 230 -30.09 -4.62 -2.73
C GLU A 230 -29.52 -5.38 -3.93
N GLN A 231 -30.39 -5.77 -4.86
CA GLN A 231 -29.99 -6.53 -6.04
C GLN A 231 -29.10 -5.71 -7.00
N ASP A 232 -29.40 -4.41 -7.18
CA ASP A 232 -28.56 -3.51 -7.97
C ASP A 232 -27.20 -3.26 -7.28
N PHE A 233 -27.18 -3.16 -5.95
CA PHE A 233 -25.94 -3.05 -5.20
C PHE A 233 -25.07 -4.31 -5.33
N GLU A 234 -25.65 -5.51 -5.22
CA GLU A 234 -24.93 -6.76 -5.44
C GLU A 234 -24.35 -6.86 -6.86
N GLN A 235 -25.14 -6.47 -7.88
CA GLN A 235 -24.66 -6.41 -9.26
C GLN A 235 -23.50 -5.42 -9.42
N LEU A 236 -23.59 -4.24 -8.80
CA LEU A 236 -22.52 -3.25 -8.79
C LEU A 236 -21.24 -3.81 -8.16
N VAL A 237 -21.35 -4.46 -7.00
CA VAL A 237 -20.23 -5.09 -6.31
C VAL A 237 -19.60 -6.18 -7.18
N HIS A 238 -20.40 -7.03 -7.82
CA HIS A 238 -19.89 -8.09 -8.69
C HIS A 238 -19.19 -7.53 -9.94
N LEU A 239 -19.81 -6.55 -10.61
CA LEU A 239 -19.21 -5.89 -11.78
C LEU A 239 -17.85 -5.29 -11.43
N ILE A 240 -17.78 -4.49 -10.37
CA ILE A 240 -16.53 -3.80 -10.01
C ILE A 240 -15.46 -4.80 -9.55
N ARG A 241 -15.84 -5.84 -8.79
CA ARG A 241 -14.90 -6.90 -8.40
C ARG A 241 -14.31 -7.60 -9.64
N ASP A 242 -15.14 -7.95 -10.62
CA ASP A 242 -14.67 -8.61 -11.84
C ASP A 242 -13.77 -7.66 -12.66
N LEU A 243 -14.11 -6.37 -12.76
CA LEU A 243 -13.25 -5.35 -13.42
C LEU A 243 -11.88 -5.21 -12.75
N ILE A 244 -11.84 -5.08 -11.42
CA ILE A 244 -10.58 -4.94 -10.67
C ILE A 244 -9.75 -6.23 -10.70
N THR A 245 -10.39 -7.40 -10.80
CA THR A 245 -9.69 -8.68 -10.94
C THR A 245 -8.83 -8.72 -12.21
N VAL A 246 -9.29 -8.10 -13.31
CA VAL A 246 -8.53 -8.01 -14.57
C VAL A 246 -7.30 -7.10 -14.46
N PHE A 247 -7.26 -6.16 -13.49
CA PHE A 247 -6.04 -5.38 -13.23
C PHE A 247 -4.97 -6.15 -12.46
N GLU A 248 -5.28 -7.35 -11.96
CA GLU A 248 -4.33 -8.26 -11.31
C GLU A 248 -3.56 -7.64 -10.12
N ILE A 249 -4.17 -6.67 -9.43
CA ILE A 249 -3.54 -5.95 -8.30
C ILE A 249 -3.59 -6.71 -6.96
N GLN A 250 -4.33 -7.82 -6.90
CA GLN A 250 -4.48 -8.62 -5.69
C GLN A 250 -3.43 -9.74 -5.64
N PRO A 251 -2.67 -9.88 -4.55
CA PRO A 251 -1.86 -11.07 -4.34
C PRO A 251 -2.75 -12.26 -3.91
N TYR A 252 -2.50 -13.43 -4.49
CA TYR A 252 -3.17 -14.68 -4.13
C TYR A 252 -2.30 -15.59 -3.23
N SER A 253 -0.99 -15.33 -3.18
CA SER A 253 -0.02 -16.15 -2.46
C SER A 253 0.92 -15.28 -1.63
N ILE A 254 1.29 -15.74 -0.44
CA ILE A 254 2.35 -15.07 0.34
C ILE A 254 3.69 -15.09 -0.42
N TRP A 255 3.92 -16.14 -1.22
CA TRP A 255 5.20 -16.39 -1.87
C TRP A 255 5.44 -15.46 -3.05
N SER A 256 4.38 -14.95 -3.70
CA SER A 256 4.50 -14.05 -4.86
C SER A 256 5.20 -12.73 -4.50
N ASN A 257 5.07 -12.29 -3.25
CA ASN A 257 5.66 -11.05 -2.75
C ASN A 257 6.96 -11.27 -1.96
N LEU A 258 7.25 -12.51 -1.56
CA LEU A 258 8.47 -12.84 -0.82
C LEU A 258 9.61 -13.34 -1.71
N LEU A 259 9.29 -13.95 -2.85
CA LEU A 259 10.26 -14.65 -3.71
C LEU A 259 10.34 -14.04 -5.12
N PHE A 260 10.14 -12.73 -5.26
CA PHE A 260 10.24 -12.06 -6.56
C PHE A 260 11.68 -11.66 -6.89
N GLY A 261 12.04 -11.72 -8.18
CA GLY A 261 13.30 -11.22 -8.69
C GLY A 261 13.34 -9.68 -8.72
N PRO A 262 14.51 -9.03 -8.60
CA PRO A 262 14.59 -7.57 -8.50
C PRO A 262 13.92 -6.80 -9.65
N ASP A 263 13.78 -7.41 -10.82
CA ASP A 263 13.08 -6.90 -12.00
C ASP A 263 11.58 -6.64 -11.79
N ARG A 264 10.94 -7.30 -10.80
CA ARG A 264 9.54 -7.05 -10.44
C ARG A 264 9.33 -5.92 -9.42
N LEU A 265 10.38 -5.15 -9.07
CA LEU A 265 10.23 -4.05 -8.10
C LEU A 265 9.10 -3.09 -8.49
N MET A 266 9.06 -2.66 -9.76
CA MET A 266 8.05 -1.69 -10.20
C MET A 266 6.64 -2.24 -10.17
N SER A 267 6.42 -3.47 -10.62
CA SER A 267 5.10 -4.11 -10.58
C SER A 267 4.62 -4.31 -9.15
N LEU A 268 5.48 -4.78 -8.24
CA LEU A 268 5.14 -4.90 -6.82
C LEU A 268 4.71 -3.55 -6.22
N LEU A 269 5.46 -2.48 -6.48
CA LEU A 269 5.16 -1.15 -5.97
C LEU A 269 3.80 -0.67 -6.50
N GLN A 270 3.53 -0.84 -7.80
CA GLN A 270 2.28 -0.45 -8.45
C GLN A 270 1.08 -1.27 -7.96
N GLU A 271 1.19 -2.60 -7.98
CA GLU A 271 0.17 -3.52 -7.47
C GLU A 271 -0.20 -3.17 -6.02
N THR A 272 0.82 -2.90 -5.18
CA THR A 272 0.61 -2.57 -3.77
C THR A 272 -0.16 -1.26 -3.59
N VAL A 273 0.27 -0.16 -4.22
CA VAL A 273 -0.43 1.12 -4.07
C VAL A 273 -1.81 1.11 -4.69
N LEU A 274 -2.00 0.44 -5.83
CA LEU A 274 -3.31 0.32 -6.47
C LEU A 274 -4.28 -0.49 -5.60
N TYR A 275 -3.82 -1.60 -5.00
CA TYR A 275 -4.64 -2.37 -4.05
C TYR A 275 -5.06 -1.51 -2.86
N ASP A 276 -4.14 -0.79 -2.26
CA ASP A 276 -4.43 0.01 -1.05
C ASP A 276 -5.38 1.19 -1.34
N ASN A 277 -5.43 1.67 -2.59
CA ASN A 277 -6.27 2.77 -3.02
C ASN A 277 -7.64 2.36 -3.58
N LEU A 278 -7.72 1.23 -4.30
CA LEU A 278 -8.95 0.78 -4.95
C LEU A 278 -9.68 -0.27 -4.11
N VAL A 279 -8.95 -1.10 -3.37
CA VAL A 279 -9.50 -2.20 -2.58
C VAL A 279 -9.64 -1.83 -1.11
N ALA A 280 -8.54 -1.41 -0.48
CA ALA A 280 -8.55 -0.96 0.90
C ALA A 280 -9.07 0.49 1.03
N VAL A 281 -9.03 1.02 2.25
CA VAL A 281 -9.51 2.38 2.55
C VAL A 281 -8.50 3.14 3.39
N HIS A 282 -8.08 4.30 2.87
CA HIS A 282 -7.25 5.26 3.58
C HIS A 282 -8.05 5.88 4.74
N GLN A 283 -7.48 5.80 5.94
CA GLN A 283 -8.14 6.22 7.16
C GLN A 283 -7.13 6.46 8.28
N ILE A 284 -7.55 7.16 9.33
CA ILE A 284 -6.77 7.38 10.55
C ILE A 284 -7.70 7.22 11.75
N SER A 285 -7.20 6.73 12.88
CA SER A 285 -8.00 6.70 14.10
C SER A 285 -8.46 8.11 14.49
N GLY A 286 -9.73 8.27 14.84
CA GLY A 286 -10.26 9.58 15.25
C GLY A 286 -9.49 10.20 16.43
N ARG A 287 -8.98 9.38 17.35
CA ARG A 287 -8.16 9.84 18.47
C ARG A 287 -6.79 10.37 18.03
N HIS A 288 -6.11 9.68 17.10
CA HIS A 288 -4.80 10.09 16.61
C HIS A 288 -4.90 11.36 15.79
N ALA A 289 -5.91 11.48 14.93
CA ALA A 289 -6.16 12.72 14.21
C ALA A 289 -6.39 13.91 15.15
N LYS A 290 -7.20 13.73 16.21
CA LYS A 290 -7.43 14.78 17.22
C LYS A 290 -6.14 15.19 17.92
N LEU A 291 -5.30 14.23 18.30
CA LEU A 291 -4.02 14.48 18.94
C LEU A 291 -3.05 15.23 18.02
N ILE A 292 -2.92 14.78 16.77
CA ILE A 292 -2.09 15.42 15.74
C ILE A 292 -2.57 16.85 15.49
N LEU A 293 -3.88 17.05 15.27
CA LEU A 293 -4.46 18.38 15.04
C LEU A 293 -4.26 19.31 16.24
N GLY A 294 -4.52 18.83 17.46
CA GLY A 294 -4.36 19.61 18.68
C GLY A 294 -2.92 20.04 18.94
N SER A 295 -1.94 19.24 18.51
CA SER A 295 -0.51 19.51 18.73
C SER A 295 0.11 20.33 17.61
N LEU A 296 0.01 19.85 16.36
CA LEU A 296 0.70 20.45 15.22
C LEU A 296 0.13 21.81 14.81
N THR A 297 -1.16 22.07 15.05
CA THR A 297 -1.75 23.36 14.67
C THR A 297 -1.49 24.46 15.69
N LYS A 298 -1.16 24.12 16.93
CA LYS A 298 -1.05 25.06 18.06
C LYS A 298 -0.07 26.23 17.79
N PRO A 299 1.15 26.02 17.26
CA PRO A 299 2.07 27.12 16.97
C PRO A 299 1.51 28.10 15.93
N PHE A 300 0.86 27.58 14.88
CA PHE A 300 0.28 28.38 13.80
C PHE A 300 -1.01 29.10 14.23
N VAL A 301 -1.80 28.49 15.09
CA VAL A 301 -2.95 29.14 15.73
C VAL A 301 -2.52 30.33 16.58
N ASN A 302 -1.44 30.19 17.34
CA ASN A 302 -0.88 31.27 18.15
C ASN A 302 -0.32 32.41 17.27
N ALA A 303 0.22 32.06 16.10
CA ALA A 303 0.66 33.03 15.10
C ALA A 303 -0.51 33.69 14.32
N GLY A 304 -1.76 33.32 14.60
CA GLY A 304 -2.94 33.90 13.95
C GLY A 304 -3.13 33.49 12.49
N HIS A 305 -2.64 32.30 12.10
CA HIS A 305 -2.70 31.82 10.71
C HIS A 305 -4.12 31.80 10.12
N VAL A 306 -4.25 32.24 8.87
CA VAL A 306 -5.52 32.33 8.13
C VAL A 306 -5.35 31.73 6.75
N SER A 307 -6.37 31.01 6.28
CA SER A 307 -6.51 30.63 4.88
C SER A 307 -7.91 31.02 4.42
N TYR A 308 -8.00 31.60 3.23
CA TYR A 308 -9.16 32.31 2.71
C TYR A 308 -9.64 33.36 3.71
N ARG A 309 -10.85 33.17 4.24
CA ARG A 309 -11.48 34.02 5.25
C ARG A 309 -11.61 33.29 6.59
N VAL A 310 -10.92 32.16 6.75
CA VAL A 310 -11.09 31.23 7.87
C VAL A 310 -9.80 31.20 8.69
N ARG A 311 -9.92 31.54 9.97
CA ARG A 311 -8.81 31.38 10.92
C ARG A 311 -8.55 29.90 11.15
N LEU A 312 -7.28 29.51 11.19
CA LEU A 312 -6.88 28.13 11.46
C LEU A 312 -7.50 27.60 12.75
N LYS A 313 -7.59 28.43 13.79
CA LYS A 313 -8.24 28.10 15.07
C LYS A 313 -9.69 27.62 14.89
N ASP A 314 -10.46 28.32 14.07
CA ASP A 314 -11.88 28.06 13.87
C ASP A 314 -12.06 26.80 13.01
N ALA A 315 -11.24 26.64 11.96
CA ALA A 315 -11.20 25.42 11.16
C ALA A 315 -10.82 24.19 11.99
N THR A 316 -9.78 24.28 12.83
CA THR A 316 -9.38 23.18 13.72
C THR A 316 -10.51 22.79 14.66
N LYS A 317 -11.15 23.76 15.34
CA LYS A 317 -12.29 23.48 16.24
C LYS A 317 -13.44 22.78 15.52
N LEU A 318 -13.80 23.26 14.34
CA LEU A 318 -14.88 22.69 13.54
C LEU A 318 -14.53 21.29 13.02
N ALA A 319 -13.28 21.06 12.62
CA ALA A 319 -12.79 19.76 12.20
C ALA A 319 -12.83 18.73 13.35
N LEU A 320 -12.43 19.11 14.56
CA LEU A 320 -12.55 18.27 15.75
C LEU A 320 -14.01 17.94 16.07
N ALA A 321 -14.91 18.93 15.99
CA ALA A 321 -16.35 18.73 16.17
C ALA A 321 -16.94 17.75 15.14
N ALA A 322 -16.54 17.84 13.87
CA ALA A 322 -16.96 16.89 12.84
C ALA A 322 -16.50 15.46 13.13
N ILE A 323 -15.27 15.27 13.65
CA ILE A 323 -14.78 13.96 14.09
C ILE A 323 -15.64 13.42 15.24
N ASP A 324 -16.00 14.26 16.20
CA ASP A 324 -16.78 13.81 17.37
C ASP A 324 -18.24 13.48 17.02
N LEU A 325 -18.85 14.22 16.09
CA LEU A 325 -20.22 13.95 15.60
C LEU A 325 -20.31 12.73 14.67
N SER A 326 -19.20 12.36 14.02
CA SER A 326 -19.18 11.18 13.15
C SER A 326 -19.37 9.87 13.93
N HIS A 327 -20.17 8.96 13.37
CA HIS A 327 -20.35 7.62 13.94
C HIS A 327 -19.11 6.76 13.66
N THR A 328 -18.80 5.81 14.55
CA THR A 328 -17.58 4.98 14.42
C THR A 328 -17.57 4.12 13.17
N LYS A 329 -18.74 3.57 12.81
CA LYS A 329 -18.85 2.54 11.76
C LYS A 329 -19.78 2.88 10.60
N ARG A 330 -20.48 4.02 10.63
CA ARG A 330 -21.55 4.36 9.69
C ARG A 330 -21.45 5.84 9.33
N GLN A 331 -22.09 6.22 8.24
CA GLN A 331 -22.23 7.62 7.86
C GLN A 331 -23.23 8.33 8.79
N THR A 332 -23.04 9.64 8.99
CA THR A 332 -23.89 10.49 9.82
C THR A 332 -24.30 11.73 9.05
N LEU A 333 -25.57 12.13 9.10
CA LEU A 333 -26.02 13.43 8.61
C LEU A 333 -26.01 14.45 9.76
N VAL A 334 -25.43 15.63 9.50
CA VAL A 334 -25.38 16.75 10.44
C VAL A 334 -25.78 18.05 9.76
N THR A 335 -26.25 19.01 10.52
CA THR A 335 -26.54 20.37 10.06
C THR A 335 -25.43 21.35 10.45
N ALA A 336 -25.45 22.55 9.87
CA ALA A 336 -24.58 23.64 10.32
C ALA A 336 -24.82 24.01 11.80
N ASP A 337 -26.03 23.83 12.33
CA ASP A 337 -26.35 24.08 13.73
C ASP A 337 -25.74 23.03 14.66
N ASP A 338 -25.77 21.75 14.27
CA ASP A 338 -25.13 20.68 15.04
C ASP A 338 -23.63 20.93 15.17
N LEU A 339 -23.00 21.33 14.07
CA LEU A 339 -21.59 21.69 14.00
C LEU A 339 -21.27 22.96 14.80
N ALA A 340 -22.10 24.00 14.74
CA ALA A 340 -21.95 25.21 15.52
C ALA A 340 -22.03 24.92 17.02
N LYS A 341 -23.02 24.13 17.44
CA LYS A 341 -23.20 23.70 18.82
C LYS A 341 -22.01 22.89 19.33
N ALA A 342 -21.54 21.91 18.54
CA ALA A 342 -20.43 21.04 18.92
C ALA A 342 -19.07 21.77 18.95
N SER A 343 -18.86 22.74 18.05
CA SER A 343 -17.60 23.51 17.99
C SER A 343 -17.57 24.74 18.91
N GLY A 344 -18.72 25.18 19.40
CA GLY A 344 -18.87 26.43 20.15
C GLY A 344 -18.64 27.68 19.30
N LEU A 345 -18.76 27.56 17.97
CA LEU A 345 -18.59 28.66 17.02
C LEU A 345 -19.94 29.26 16.62
N ARG A 346 -19.94 30.53 16.24
CA ARG A 346 -21.14 31.15 15.64
C ARG A 346 -21.42 30.52 14.27
N ARG A 347 -22.70 30.44 13.92
CA ARG A 347 -23.17 29.83 12.68
C ARG A 347 -22.55 30.44 11.41
N ASP A 348 -22.38 31.75 11.36
CA ASP A 348 -21.77 32.46 10.22
C ASP A 348 -20.31 32.02 9.96
N ILE A 349 -19.56 31.81 11.04
CA ILE A 349 -18.17 31.32 10.99
C ILE A 349 -18.14 29.87 10.50
N VAL A 350 -19.07 29.04 11.01
CA VAL A 350 -19.20 27.63 10.61
C VAL A 350 -19.52 27.53 9.12
N GLU A 351 -20.51 28.27 8.63
CA GLU A 351 -20.89 28.25 7.21
C GLU A 351 -19.73 28.67 6.30
N THR A 352 -18.97 29.70 6.69
CA THR A 352 -17.76 30.14 5.95
C THR A 352 -16.67 29.07 5.96
N ALA A 353 -16.40 28.46 7.12
CA ALA A 353 -15.39 27.41 7.23
C ALA A 353 -15.77 26.14 6.44
N LEU A 354 -17.07 25.80 6.39
CA LEU A 354 -17.57 24.71 5.56
C LEU A 354 -17.41 25.01 4.08
N SER A 355 -17.82 26.19 3.61
CA SER A 355 -17.74 26.53 2.17
C SER A 355 -16.29 26.62 1.67
N ASP A 356 -15.42 27.24 2.45
CA ASP A 356 -14.09 27.62 1.97
C ASP A 356 -13.06 26.50 2.22
N VAL A 357 -13.23 25.67 3.26
CA VAL A 357 -12.20 24.71 3.70
C VAL A 357 -12.71 23.29 3.90
N LEU A 358 -13.75 23.09 4.73
CA LEU A 358 -14.02 21.77 5.33
C LEU A 358 -15.08 20.93 4.61
N ALA A 359 -15.85 21.48 3.69
CA ALA A 359 -16.84 20.73 2.94
C ALA A 359 -16.60 20.75 1.43
N PHE A 360 -16.97 19.65 0.78
CA PHE A 360 -17.23 19.65 -0.65
C PHE A 360 -18.62 20.23 -0.93
N GLY A 361 -18.73 20.99 -2.02
CA GLY A 361 -20.03 21.37 -2.58
C GLY A 361 -20.83 20.14 -3.03
N GLU A 362 -22.13 20.30 -3.19
CA GLU A 362 -23.02 19.20 -3.60
C GLU A 362 -22.62 18.70 -5.00
N GLY A 363 -22.37 17.38 -5.12
CA GLY A 363 -21.95 16.75 -6.37
C GLY A 363 -20.55 17.12 -6.87
N VAL A 364 -19.69 17.73 -6.04
CA VAL A 364 -18.34 18.15 -6.44
C VAL A 364 -17.30 17.06 -6.24
N SER A 365 -17.35 16.34 -5.12
CA SER A 365 -16.34 15.31 -4.80
C SER A 365 -16.40 14.14 -5.76
N ASN A 366 -15.23 13.62 -6.15
CA ASN A 366 -15.04 12.54 -7.11
C ASN A 366 -15.78 12.74 -8.45
N ARG A 367 -16.16 13.97 -8.80
CA ARG A 367 -16.96 14.24 -10.02
C ARG A 367 -16.27 13.82 -11.30
N THR A 368 -14.94 13.88 -11.33
CA THR A 368 -14.11 13.50 -12.48
C THR A 368 -13.73 12.03 -12.49
N LEU A 369 -14.11 11.26 -11.47
CA LEU A 369 -13.78 9.83 -11.38
C LEU A 369 -14.43 9.08 -12.54
N SER A 370 -13.62 8.39 -13.33
CA SER A 370 -14.04 7.62 -14.50
C SER A 370 -13.47 6.21 -14.49
N PHE A 371 -13.89 5.36 -15.42
CA PHE A 371 -13.26 4.08 -15.70
C PHE A 371 -12.21 4.20 -16.81
N PRO A 372 -10.99 3.61 -16.66
CA PRO A 372 -10.47 2.93 -15.48
C PRO A 372 -10.30 3.86 -14.27
N PRO A 373 -10.59 3.39 -13.04
CA PRO A 373 -10.50 4.22 -11.86
C PRO A 373 -9.06 4.66 -11.60
N SER A 374 -8.89 5.96 -11.41
CA SER A 374 -7.62 6.56 -11.05
C SER A 374 -7.70 7.22 -9.68
N SER A 375 -6.76 6.89 -8.79
CA SER A 375 -6.62 7.60 -7.49
C SER A 375 -6.31 9.09 -7.65
N ALA A 376 -5.93 9.54 -8.86
CA ALA A 376 -5.81 10.96 -9.16
C ALA A 376 -7.15 11.70 -9.14
N GLU A 377 -8.24 10.99 -9.41
CA GLU A 377 -9.60 11.51 -9.51
C GLU A 377 -10.42 11.29 -8.22
N ILE A 378 -9.87 10.57 -7.25
CA ILE A 378 -10.47 10.35 -5.94
C ILE A 378 -9.99 11.44 -4.98
N ASP A 379 -10.90 12.30 -4.54
CA ASP A 379 -10.64 13.42 -3.64
C ASP A 379 -11.42 13.36 -2.31
N SER A 380 -12.18 12.30 -2.06
CA SER A 380 -13.03 12.18 -0.87
C SER A 380 -12.28 12.24 0.47
N SER A 381 -10.96 12.04 0.50
CA SER A 381 -10.13 12.13 1.72
C SER A 381 -9.52 13.51 1.98
N PHE A 382 -9.80 14.53 1.15
CA PHE A 382 -9.23 15.88 1.34
C PHE A 382 -10.06 16.81 2.21
N LYS A 383 -11.36 16.51 2.39
CA LYS A 383 -12.25 17.27 3.27
C LYS A 383 -13.16 16.31 4.05
N PRO A 384 -13.53 16.64 5.30
CA PRO A 384 -14.31 15.75 6.15
C PRO A 384 -15.81 15.68 5.83
N LEU A 385 -16.37 16.68 5.13
CA LEU A 385 -17.83 16.84 4.95
C LEU A 385 -18.24 16.91 3.48
N PHE A 386 -19.41 16.35 3.17
CA PHE A 386 -20.03 16.39 1.85
C PHE A 386 -21.40 17.06 1.93
N LYS A 387 -21.60 18.19 1.23
CA LYS A 387 -22.87 18.93 1.27
C LYS A 387 -24.01 18.12 0.63
N ARG A 388 -25.16 18.08 1.32
CA ARG A 388 -26.41 17.45 0.87
C ARG A 388 -27.61 18.31 1.24
N GLY A 389 -28.08 19.13 0.30
CA GLY A 389 -29.13 20.12 0.58
C GLY A 389 -28.74 21.07 1.72
N LYS A 390 -29.50 21.04 2.82
CA LYS A 390 -29.25 21.85 4.05
C LYS A 390 -28.37 21.14 5.09
N SER A 391 -27.98 19.90 4.83
CA SER A 391 -27.18 19.07 5.73
C SER A 391 -25.83 18.73 5.10
N TYR A 392 -25.00 18.06 5.87
CA TYR A 392 -23.69 17.57 5.50
C TYR A 392 -23.58 16.10 5.91
N LEU A 393 -23.08 15.28 5.00
CA LEU A 393 -22.76 13.89 5.27
C LEU A 393 -21.34 13.78 5.82
N LEU A 394 -21.19 13.06 6.92
CA LEU A 394 -19.93 12.59 7.48
C LEU A 394 -19.81 11.10 7.18
N LEU A 395 -18.63 10.66 6.74
CA LEU A 395 -18.29 9.25 6.65
C LEU A 395 -17.99 8.68 8.05
N PRO A 396 -17.75 7.36 8.20
CA PRO A 396 -17.32 6.82 9.48
C PRO A 396 -16.11 7.55 10.03
N ARG A 397 -16.01 7.60 11.35
CA ARG A 397 -15.08 8.46 12.08
C ARG A 397 -13.64 8.39 11.59
N SER A 398 -13.14 7.23 11.21
CA SER A 398 -11.75 7.09 10.76
C SER A 398 -11.49 7.74 9.39
N LEU A 399 -12.50 7.81 8.52
CA LEU A 399 -12.42 8.47 7.22
C LEU A 399 -12.63 9.99 7.37
N THR A 400 -13.63 10.40 8.15
CA THR A 400 -13.85 11.83 8.47
C THR A 400 -12.62 12.43 9.16
N ALA A 401 -11.98 11.68 10.05
CA ALA A 401 -10.75 12.11 10.71
C ALA A 401 -9.59 12.35 9.73
N LEU A 402 -9.45 11.52 8.70
CA LEU A 402 -8.44 11.72 7.66
C LEU A 402 -8.74 12.98 6.84
N GLY A 403 -10.00 13.14 6.42
CA GLY A 403 -10.47 14.35 5.72
C GLY A 403 -10.22 15.62 6.52
N ALA A 404 -10.54 15.61 7.80
CA ALA A 404 -10.31 16.72 8.74
C ALA A 404 -8.82 17.05 8.88
N MET A 405 -7.99 16.03 9.08
CA MET A 405 -6.54 16.20 9.20
C MET A 405 -5.95 16.82 7.93
N ASN A 406 -6.28 16.26 6.77
CA ASN A 406 -5.79 16.74 5.48
C ASN A 406 -6.21 18.18 5.21
N ALA A 407 -7.48 18.53 5.42
CA ALA A 407 -7.98 19.89 5.19
C ALA A 407 -7.25 20.93 6.06
N VAL A 408 -7.10 20.65 7.37
CA VAL A 408 -6.50 21.60 8.31
C VAL A 408 -4.98 21.72 8.12
N LEU A 409 -4.26 20.62 7.89
CA LEU A 409 -2.81 20.69 7.62
C LEU A 409 -2.51 21.32 6.24
N ASN A 410 -3.40 21.17 5.27
CA ASN A 410 -3.31 21.88 4.00
C ASN A 410 -3.49 23.39 4.17
N MET A 411 -4.32 23.87 5.10
CA MET A 411 -4.39 25.33 5.37
C MET A 411 -3.03 25.90 5.80
N ILE A 412 -2.16 25.11 6.43
CA ILE A 412 -0.83 25.52 6.86
C ILE A 412 0.16 25.46 5.69
N SER A 413 0.27 24.32 5.03
CA SER A 413 1.26 24.10 3.96
C SER A 413 0.88 24.76 2.63
N ARG A 414 -0.41 25.03 2.42
CA ARG A 414 -1.00 25.58 1.20
C ARG A 414 -2.06 26.65 1.52
N PRO A 415 -1.68 27.78 2.16
CA PRO A 415 -2.63 28.84 2.42
C PRO A 415 -3.24 29.34 1.09
N ASN A 416 -4.56 29.43 1.02
CA ASN A 416 -5.32 29.76 -0.20
C ASN A 416 -5.02 28.82 -1.39
N ASP A 417 -4.77 27.53 -1.12
CA ASP A 417 -4.35 26.51 -2.11
C ASP A 417 -2.97 26.76 -2.76
N VAL A 418 -2.19 27.72 -2.28
CA VAL A 418 -0.85 28.03 -2.79
C VAL A 418 0.21 27.44 -1.87
N PHE A 419 1.06 26.56 -2.41
CA PHE A 419 2.13 25.92 -1.64
C PHE A 419 3.12 26.94 -1.07
N ASP A 420 3.28 26.93 0.25
CA ASP A 420 4.22 27.78 0.98
C ASP A 420 5.35 26.91 1.56
N LYS A 421 6.53 27.01 0.96
CA LYS A 421 7.71 26.22 1.36
C LYS A 421 8.13 26.47 2.81
N ALA A 422 8.02 27.71 3.31
CA ALA A 422 8.50 28.06 4.64
C ALA A 422 7.55 27.52 5.73
N LEU A 423 6.24 27.63 5.52
CA LEU A 423 5.25 27.05 6.41
C LEU A 423 5.29 25.52 6.38
N ASP A 424 5.49 24.95 5.19
CA ASP A 424 5.63 23.51 4.99
C ASP A 424 6.85 22.94 5.75
N GLN A 425 7.99 23.64 5.70
CA GLN A 425 9.19 23.27 6.44
C GLN A 425 8.97 23.35 7.96
N LYS A 426 8.40 24.46 8.46
CA LYS A 426 8.07 24.60 9.88
C LYS A 426 7.13 23.52 10.39
N LEU A 427 6.15 23.12 9.57
CA LEU A 427 5.26 22.02 9.92
C LEU A 427 6.01 20.68 10.05
N GLY A 428 7.06 20.47 9.23
CA GLY A 428 7.98 19.34 9.37
C GLY A 428 8.74 19.36 10.70
N GLU A 429 9.34 20.50 11.06
CA GLU A 429 10.07 20.67 12.32
C GLU A 429 9.16 20.41 13.55
N PHE A 430 7.92 20.89 13.52
CA PHE A 430 6.94 20.60 14.57
C PHE A 430 6.47 19.15 14.59
N LEU A 431 6.51 18.45 13.47
CA LEU A 431 6.19 17.03 13.39
C LEU A 431 7.28 16.19 14.06
N GLU A 432 8.54 16.49 13.79
CA GLU A 432 9.68 15.86 14.45
C GLU A 432 9.60 16.04 15.97
N GLU A 433 9.39 17.28 16.45
CA GLU A 433 9.27 17.55 17.88
C GLU A 433 8.04 16.90 18.52
N PHE A 434 6.93 16.83 17.78
CA PHE A 434 5.75 16.10 18.23
C PHE A 434 6.10 14.64 18.51
N ILE A 435 6.71 13.91 17.57
CA ILE A 435 7.09 12.51 17.78
C ILE A 435 8.02 12.34 18.98
N ARG A 436 9.06 13.17 19.10
CA ARG A 436 9.98 13.13 20.26
C ARG A 436 9.24 13.33 21.58
N THR A 437 8.34 14.30 21.64
CA THR A 437 7.51 14.57 22.82
C THR A 437 6.64 13.37 23.17
N ARG A 438 6.07 12.68 22.17
CA ARG A 438 5.25 11.48 22.38
C ARG A 438 6.04 10.32 22.96
N ILE A 439 7.25 10.09 22.46
CA ILE A 439 8.11 9.00 22.93
C ILE A 439 8.60 9.30 24.35
N ARG A 440 9.05 10.53 24.63
CA ARG A 440 9.44 10.95 26.00
C ARG A 440 8.30 10.84 27.01
N ALA A 441 7.08 11.18 26.60
CA ALA A 441 5.89 11.04 27.45
C ALA A 441 5.55 9.57 27.78
N ALA A 442 6.06 8.61 27.00
CA ALA A 442 6.00 7.18 27.29
C ALA A 442 7.18 6.67 28.14
N GLY A 443 7.97 7.56 28.74
CA GLY A 443 9.08 7.19 29.62
C GLY A 443 10.36 6.76 28.89
N VAL A 444 10.44 6.95 27.58
CA VAL A 444 11.55 6.47 26.74
C VAL A 444 12.55 7.61 26.45
N PRO A 445 13.85 7.42 26.72
CA PRO A 445 14.88 8.42 26.37
C PRO A 445 14.97 8.68 24.86
N VAL A 446 14.99 9.96 24.48
CA VAL A 446 15.13 10.38 23.07
C VAL A 446 16.04 11.60 22.96
N HIS A 447 17.08 11.43 22.15
CA HIS A 447 18.08 12.44 21.82
C HIS A 447 17.91 12.89 20.36
N THR A 448 18.41 14.07 20.04
CA THR A 448 18.33 14.66 18.68
C THR A 448 19.48 15.65 18.52
N GLY A 449 19.91 15.88 17.29
CA GLY A 449 20.91 16.87 16.97
C GLY A 449 21.86 16.44 15.86
N ASP A 450 22.88 17.24 15.69
CA ASP A 450 23.94 17.07 14.70
C ASP A 450 24.91 15.97 15.14
N ILE A 451 25.09 14.95 14.30
CA ILE A 451 26.06 13.87 14.49
C ILE A 451 27.48 14.44 14.33
N GLN A 452 28.25 14.38 15.42
CA GLN A 452 29.63 14.83 15.46
C GLN A 452 30.56 13.74 14.93
N SER A 453 31.49 14.09 14.04
CA SER A 453 32.60 13.21 13.63
C SER A 453 33.91 13.56 14.33
N ASP A 454 34.90 12.66 14.25
CA ASP A 454 36.26 12.85 14.78
C ASP A 454 36.92 14.18 14.34
N ASN A 455 36.60 14.65 13.14
CA ASN A 455 37.12 15.89 12.57
C ASN A 455 36.24 17.11 12.84
N ARG A 456 35.17 16.97 13.65
CA ARG A 456 34.10 17.97 13.85
C ARG A 456 33.38 18.38 12.57
N GLU A 457 33.47 17.56 11.53
CA GLU A 457 32.64 17.72 10.33
C GLU A 457 31.23 17.18 10.61
N LEU A 458 30.22 17.89 10.14
CA LEU A 458 28.83 17.50 10.29
C LEU A 458 28.54 16.27 9.41
N LEU A 459 28.24 15.13 10.04
CA LEU A 459 27.80 13.94 9.30
C LEU A 459 26.31 14.03 8.92
N GLY A 460 25.52 14.78 9.67
CA GLY A 460 24.09 14.96 9.41
C GLY A 460 23.34 15.24 10.69
N GLU A 461 22.07 15.59 10.57
CA GLU A 461 21.14 15.71 11.69
C GLU A 461 20.47 14.36 11.91
N CYS A 462 20.25 13.98 13.18
CA CYS A 462 19.44 12.83 13.57
C CYS A 462 18.14 13.33 14.22
N ASP A 463 17.00 13.00 13.60
CA ASP A 463 15.69 13.50 14.05
C ASP A 463 15.33 12.92 15.43
N ALA A 464 15.59 11.62 15.66
CA ALA A 464 15.45 10.99 16.96
C ALA A 464 16.38 9.76 17.11
N LEU A 465 17.26 9.80 18.11
CA LEU A 465 18.02 8.67 18.60
C LEU A 465 17.40 8.18 19.91
N ILE A 466 16.83 6.98 19.89
CA ILE A 466 16.10 6.40 21.03
C ILE A 466 17.03 5.41 21.71
N ASP A 467 17.38 5.71 22.96
CA ASP A 467 18.34 4.94 23.74
C ASP A 467 17.60 4.01 24.71
N THR A 468 17.56 2.71 24.39
CA THR A 468 16.90 1.70 25.23
C THR A 468 17.91 0.66 25.72
N PRO A 469 17.67 -0.03 26.85
CA PRO A 469 18.61 -1.03 27.36
C PRO A 469 18.91 -2.17 26.36
N LYS A 470 17.93 -2.56 25.53
CA LYS A 470 18.05 -3.66 24.55
C LYS A 470 18.60 -3.23 23.19
N GLY A 471 18.42 -1.96 22.81
CA GLY A 471 18.73 -1.50 21.47
C GLY A 471 18.71 0.02 21.30
N VAL A 472 19.34 0.48 20.23
CA VAL A 472 19.34 1.88 19.81
C VAL A 472 18.48 2.01 18.56
N PHE A 473 17.50 2.91 18.57
CA PHE A 473 16.74 3.22 17.37
C PHE A 473 17.18 4.55 16.76
N ILE A 474 17.34 4.56 15.44
CA ILE A 474 17.63 5.77 14.65
C ILE A 474 16.39 6.07 13.82
N PHE A 475 15.63 7.08 14.24
CA PHE A 475 14.39 7.51 13.61
C PHE A 475 14.64 8.74 12.74
N GLU A 476 14.16 8.66 11.51
CA GLU A 476 14.16 9.75 10.53
C GLU A 476 12.72 10.05 10.12
N VAL A 477 12.25 11.26 10.43
CA VAL A 477 10.85 11.66 10.28
C VAL A 477 10.69 12.49 9.01
N LYS A 478 9.74 12.09 8.15
CA LYS A 478 9.44 12.80 6.90
C LYS A 478 7.95 13.13 6.83
N LYS A 479 7.65 14.42 6.62
CA LYS A 479 6.26 14.87 6.42
C LYS A 479 5.64 14.36 5.11
N LYS A 480 6.46 14.05 4.11
CA LYS A 480 6.03 13.71 2.75
C LYS A 480 5.24 12.40 2.72
N GLY A 481 4.03 12.45 2.17
CA GLY A 481 3.21 11.27 1.83
C GLY A 481 3.18 10.98 0.32
N LEU A 482 2.54 9.88 -0.08
CA LEU A 482 2.28 9.58 -1.49
C LEU A 482 1.39 10.65 -2.12
N THR A 483 1.80 11.13 -3.29
CA THR A 483 0.95 11.98 -4.12
C THR A 483 -0.14 11.16 -4.79
N ARG A 484 -1.22 11.84 -5.19
CA ARG A 484 -2.31 11.24 -5.98
C ARG A 484 -1.84 10.53 -7.25
N LYS A 485 -0.79 11.03 -7.90
CA LYS A 485 -0.21 10.41 -9.10
C LYS A 485 0.54 9.12 -8.76
N ALA A 486 1.28 9.10 -7.64
CA ALA A 486 1.93 7.90 -7.14
C ALA A 486 0.90 6.85 -6.71
N MET A 487 -0.16 7.25 -5.99
CA MET A 487 -1.28 6.38 -5.59
C MET A 487 -2.02 5.77 -6.80
N ALA A 488 -2.07 6.49 -7.93
CA ALA A 488 -2.61 5.97 -9.19
C ALA A 488 -1.64 5.04 -9.96
N GLY A 489 -0.52 4.63 -9.35
CA GLY A 489 0.44 3.71 -9.96
C GLY A 489 1.38 4.34 -11.00
N ARG A 490 1.49 5.68 -11.09
CA ARG A 490 2.44 6.30 -12.02
C ARG A 490 3.88 6.13 -11.52
N GLY A 491 4.62 5.21 -12.15
CA GLY A 491 5.92 4.74 -11.66
C GLY A 491 6.93 5.82 -11.29
N ALA A 492 7.12 6.83 -12.16
CA ALA A 492 8.06 7.94 -11.86
C ALA A 492 7.64 8.78 -10.65
N ASP A 493 6.34 9.06 -10.48
CA ASP A 493 5.84 9.79 -9.30
C ASP A 493 6.00 8.95 -8.03
N LEU A 494 5.78 7.63 -8.13
CA LEU A 494 5.94 6.69 -7.02
C LEU A 494 7.39 6.62 -6.53
N LEU A 495 8.37 6.50 -7.44
CA LEU A 495 9.78 6.50 -7.07
C LEU A 495 10.23 7.85 -6.50
N VAL A 496 9.72 8.97 -7.03
CA VAL A 496 10.01 10.31 -6.47
C VAL A 496 9.49 10.43 -5.04
N ASP A 497 8.25 10.01 -4.79
CA ASP A 497 7.67 10.12 -3.46
C ASP A 497 8.36 9.17 -2.47
N LEU A 498 8.71 7.94 -2.87
CA LEU A 498 9.47 7.01 -2.04
C LEU A 498 10.91 7.46 -1.80
N ALA A 499 11.57 8.09 -2.79
CA ALA A 499 12.89 8.69 -2.58
C ALA A 499 12.85 9.75 -1.47
N GLN A 500 11.80 10.59 -1.46
CA GLN A 500 11.65 11.71 -0.52
C GLN A 500 11.17 11.29 0.88
N SER A 501 10.42 10.19 0.98
CA SER A 501 9.78 9.75 2.24
C SER A 501 10.46 8.57 2.91
N LEU A 502 11.02 7.64 2.12
CA LEU A 502 11.58 6.38 2.59
C LEU A 502 13.08 6.29 2.38
N MET A 503 13.54 6.41 1.12
CA MET A 503 14.93 6.09 0.79
C MET A 503 15.91 7.05 1.44
N LYS A 504 15.64 8.37 1.39
CA LYS A 504 16.52 9.38 2.03
C LYS A 504 16.56 9.21 3.53
N ALA A 505 15.42 8.92 4.16
CA ALA A 505 15.33 8.66 5.59
C ALA A 505 16.13 7.39 5.98
N HIS A 506 16.04 6.31 5.21
CA HIS A 506 16.89 5.15 5.44
C HIS A 506 18.37 5.46 5.19
N GLU A 507 18.72 6.19 4.14
CA GLU A 507 20.12 6.56 3.85
C GLU A 507 20.76 7.33 5.02
N GLN A 508 20.04 8.30 5.58
CA GLN A 508 20.46 9.03 6.77
C GLN A 508 20.63 8.11 7.98
N ALA A 509 19.67 7.20 8.22
CA ALA A 509 19.72 6.26 9.33
C ALA A 509 20.88 5.24 9.19
N TYR A 510 21.15 4.74 7.98
CA TYR A 510 22.27 3.85 7.71
C TYR A 510 23.62 4.57 7.86
N ARG A 511 23.71 5.83 7.44
CA ARG A 511 24.91 6.64 7.67
C ARG A 511 25.23 6.79 9.17
N ALA A 512 24.20 7.04 9.98
CA ALA A 512 24.32 7.12 11.43
C ALA A 512 24.69 5.75 12.05
N GLU A 513 24.08 4.66 11.58
CA GLU A 513 24.46 3.30 11.97
C GLU A 513 25.93 3.00 11.67
N THR A 514 26.40 3.25 10.44
CA THR A 514 27.80 3.02 10.07
C THR A 514 28.76 3.78 10.98
N HIS A 515 28.42 5.01 11.36
CA HIS A 515 29.21 5.77 12.31
C HIS A 515 29.19 5.13 13.72
N LEU A 516 28.02 4.81 14.26
CA LEU A 516 27.87 4.18 15.57
C LEU A 516 28.61 2.82 15.64
N VAL A 517 28.50 1.99 14.61
CA VAL A 517 29.18 0.67 14.53
C VAL A 517 30.70 0.84 14.47
N LYS A 518 31.19 1.76 13.65
CA LYS A 518 32.63 1.97 13.45
C LYS A 518 33.33 2.52 14.71
N HIS A 519 32.66 3.42 15.43
CA HIS A 519 33.26 4.11 16.58
C HIS A 519 32.84 3.51 17.93
N GLY A 520 31.81 2.65 17.95
CA GLY A 520 31.26 2.07 19.17
C GLY A 520 30.40 3.03 19.98
N GLU A 521 30.29 4.29 19.57
CA GLU A 521 29.45 5.33 20.17
C GLU A 521 29.05 6.38 19.12
N ILE A 522 28.01 7.15 19.42
CA ILE A 522 27.57 8.29 18.60
C ILE A 522 27.33 9.50 19.50
N THR A 523 27.89 10.66 19.12
CA THR A 523 27.68 11.92 19.83
C THR A 523 26.79 12.85 19.02
N LEU A 524 25.68 13.28 19.64
CA LEU A 524 24.74 14.24 19.08
C LEU A 524 24.89 15.59 19.76
N LYS A 525 24.88 16.66 18.97
CA LYS A 525 24.89 18.03 19.45
C LYS A 525 23.58 18.73 19.12
N ASP A 526 22.83 19.13 20.14
CA ASP A 526 21.56 19.83 19.93
C ASP A 526 21.76 21.30 19.51
N LYS A 527 20.66 21.98 19.17
CA LYS A 527 20.66 23.39 18.75
C LYS A 527 21.06 24.35 19.88
N GLN A 528 21.05 23.90 21.13
CA GLN A 528 21.51 24.62 22.31
C GLN A 528 23.00 24.37 22.61
N GLY A 529 23.65 23.52 21.82
CA GLY A 529 25.06 23.15 21.95
C GLY A 529 25.33 22.10 23.03
N GLN A 530 24.30 21.46 23.58
CA GLN A 530 24.47 20.33 24.50
C GLN A 530 24.82 19.08 23.71
N GLU A 531 25.80 18.35 24.22
CA GLU A 531 26.28 17.11 23.60
C GLU A 531 25.82 15.91 24.44
N VAL A 532 25.29 14.89 23.76
CA VAL A 532 24.94 13.61 24.36
C VAL A 532 25.62 12.51 23.57
N THR A 533 26.31 11.61 24.26
CA THR A 533 26.96 10.44 23.69
C THR A 533 26.20 9.18 24.08
N VAL A 534 25.91 8.34 23.09
CA VAL A 534 25.26 7.03 23.27
C VAL A 534 26.22 5.96 22.79
N ALA A 535 26.63 5.06 23.67
CA ALA A 535 27.49 3.92 23.35
C ALA A 535 26.68 2.78 22.71
N LEU A 536 27.26 1.97 21.83
CA LEU A 536 26.55 0.83 21.24
C LEU A 536 26.45 -0.33 22.23
N ASP A 537 27.52 -0.63 22.96
CA ASP A 537 27.60 -1.67 24.00
C ASP A 537 27.06 -3.05 23.57
N GLY A 538 27.24 -3.40 22.29
CA GLY A 538 26.77 -4.66 21.72
C GLY A 538 25.25 -4.77 21.57
N ARG A 539 24.50 -3.67 21.74
CA ARG A 539 23.05 -3.60 21.58
C ARG A 539 22.64 -3.63 20.11
N GLU A 540 21.39 -4.01 19.83
CA GLU A 540 20.88 -4.01 18.45
C GLU A 540 20.59 -2.58 17.95
N ILE A 541 20.83 -2.32 16.66
CA ILE A 541 20.48 -1.04 16.02
C ILE A 541 19.26 -1.28 15.11
N GLU A 542 18.21 -0.47 15.29
CA GLU A 542 16.99 -0.49 14.48
C GLU A 542 16.83 0.86 13.76
N LYS A 543 16.63 0.82 12.44
CA LYS A 543 16.52 2.01 11.59
C LYS A 543 15.08 2.20 11.18
N ALA A 544 14.50 3.37 11.47
CA ALA A 544 13.12 3.64 11.16
C ALA A 544 12.96 4.91 10.32
N SER A 545 12.22 4.78 9.23
CA SER A 545 11.61 5.96 8.58
C SER A 545 10.20 6.15 9.11
N ILE A 546 9.86 7.39 9.47
CA ILE A 546 8.55 7.74 10.01
C ILE A 546 7.86 8.75 9.09
N SER A 547 6.77 8.35 8.43
CA SER A 547 5.97 9.25 7.60
C SER A 547 4.82 9.91 8.36
N LEU A 548 4.35 11.09 7.93
CA LEU A 548 3.15 11.69 8.53
C LEU A 548 1.90 10.82 8.34
N THR A 549 1.70 10.31 7.12
CA THR A 549 0.52 9.52 6.73
C THR A 549 0.92 8.07 6.42
N ASP A 550 -0.06 7.16 6.49
CA ASP A 550 0.13 5.75 6.13
C ASP A 550 0.52 5.59 4.64
N PHE A 551 1.39 4.62 4.35
CA PHE A 551 1.76 4.17 2.99
C PHE A 551 1.19 2.77 2.67
N GLY A 552 0.23 2.32 3.48
CA GLY A 552 -0.44 1.02 3.28
C GLY A 552 0.52 -0.16 3.38
N GLY A 553 0.41 -1.09 2.45
CA GLY A 553 1.20 -2.32 2.39
C GLY A 553 2.70 -2.11 2.23
N LEU A 554 3.13 -0.94 1.77
CA LEU A 554 4.56 -0.58 1.71
C LEU A 554 5.20 -0.44 3.11
N GLN A 555 4.40 -0.30 4.16
CA GLN A 555 4.86 -0.28 5.56
C GLN A 555 4.86 -1.66 6.22
N SER A 556 4.47 -2.71 5.51
CA SER A 556 4.72 -4.08 5.99
C SER A 556 6.22 -4.35 5.97
N ARG A 557 6.76 -4.85 7.08
CA ARG A 557 8.21 -5.06 7.26
C ARG A 557 8.78 -5.99 6.20
N SER A 558 8.06 -7.07 5.84
CA SER A 558 8.51 -7.98 4.78
C SER A 558 8.53 -7.31 3.39
N ILE A 559 7.60 -6.39 3.11
CA ILE A 559 7.56 -5.68 1.83
C ILE A 559 8.66 -4.63 1.77
N LEU A 560 8.86 -3.86 2.84
CA LEU A 560 9.95 -2.91 2.97
C LEU A 560 11.31 -3.56 2.72
N GLN A 561 11.61 -4.67 3.41
CA GLN A 561 12.87 -5.39 3.27
C GLN A 561 13.11 -5.79 1.81
N ARG A 562 12.08 -6.27 1.13
CA ARG A 562 12.16 -6.66 -0.28
C ARG A 562 12.33 -5.48 -1.22
N ILE A 563 11.68 -4.34 -0.95
CA ILE A 563 11.85 -3.11 -1.72
C ILE A 563 13.31 -2.64 -1.62
N LEU A 564 13.87 -2.58 -0.41
CA LEU A 564 15.24 -2.15 -0.19
C LEU A 564 16.25 -3.12 -0.83
N ASP A 565 16.08 -4.43 -0.62
CA ASP A 565 16.91 -5.48 -1.22
C ASP A 565 16.90 -5.43 -2.75
N ALA A 566 15.71 -5.29 -3.36
CA ALA A 566 15.59 -5.23 -4.80
C ALA A 566 16.18 -3.93 -5.36
N ALA A 567 15.91 -2.80 -4.70
CA ALA A 567 16.39 -1.49 -5.14
C ALA A 567 17.92 -1.43 -5.23
N ILE A 568 18.65 -1.96 -4.24
CA ILE A 568 20.12 -1.95 -4.30
C ILE A 568 20.71 -2.89 -5.35
N ARG A 569 19.95 -3.82 -5.92
CA ARG A 569 20.42 -4.82 -6.90
C ARG A 569 20.20 -4.43 -8.35
N ILE A 570 19.41 -3.38 -8.61
CA ILE A 570 19.07 -2.95 -9.97
C ILE A 570 19.41 -1.48 -10.20
N GLU A 571 19.37 -1.09 -11.47
CA GLU A 571 19.30 0.31 -11.87
C GLU A 571 17.94 0.57 -12.51
N VAL A 572 17.33 1.68 -12.13
CA VAL A 572 16.02 2.09 -12.67
C VAL A 572 16.21 3.31 -13.56
N ASN A 573 15.71 3.19 -14.79
CA ASN A 573 15.70 4.25 -15.79
C ASN A 573 14.26 4.43 -16.30
N ALA A 574 13.92 5.66 -16.68
CA ALA A 574 12.65 5.95 -17.34
C ALA A 574 12.88 6.17 -18.84
N ASP A 575 11.91 5.75 -19.66
CA ASP A 575 12.00 5.85 -21.12
C ASP A 575 12.07 7.28 -21.63
N ASN A 576 11.45 8.22 -20.90
CA ASN A 576 11.44 9.64 -21.25
C ASN A 576 12.39 10.46 -20.37
N GLU A 577 13.08 11.43 -20.99
CA GLU A 577 14.13 12.24 -20.34
C GLU A 577 13.61 13.01 -19.12
N ARG A 578 12.37 13.52 -19.18
CA ARG A 578 11.75 14.28 -18.08
C ARG A 578 11.60 13.43 -16.83
N ASP A 579 10.96 12.27 -16.94
CA ASP A 579 10.79 11.37 -15.80
C ASP A 579 12.15 10.78 -15.38
N ASN A 580 13.06 10.54 -16.32
CA ASN A 580 14.41 10.04 -16.01
C ASN A 580 15.21 11.04 -15.15
N LYS A 581 15.08 12.34 -15.40
CA LYS A 581 15.66 13.41 -14.55
C LYS A 581 15.00 13.44 -13.16
N ARG A 582 13.68 13.28 -13.10
CA ARG A 582 12.94 13.31 -11.83
C ARG A 582 13.35 12.19 -10.87
N ILE A 583 13.71 11.01 -11.38
CA ILE A 583 14.14 9.86 -10.56
C ILE A 583 15.65 9.86 -10.23
N GLU A 584 16.38 10.94 -10.52
CA GLU A 584 17.82 11.03 -10.21
C GLU A 584 18.09 10.90 -8.70
N ASP A 585 17.26 11.53 -7.87
CA ASP A 585 17.35 11.43 -6.41
C ASP A 585 17.23 9.98 -5.93
N TRP A 586 16.32 9.19 -6.52
CA TRP A 586 16.19 7.77 -6.21
C TRP A 586 17.50 7.03 -6.47
N ARG A 587 18.10 7.21 -7.66
CA ARG A 587 19.37 6.55 -8.03
C ARG A 587 20.51 6.95 -7.10
N LYS A 588 20.65 8.24 -6.79
CA LYS A 588 21.69 8.74 -5.88
C LYS A 588 21.57 8.12 -4.49
N THR A 589 20.36 8.09 -3.93
CA THR A 589 20.12 7.53 -2.61
C THR A 589 20.31 6.01 -2.57
N VAL A 590 19.86 5.29 -3.61
CA VAL A 590 20.11 3.83 -3.73
C VAL A 590 21.61 3.53 -3.82
N ALA A 591 22.37 4.32 -4.58
CA ALA A 591 23.82 4.15 -4.68
C ALA A 591 24.53 4.39 -3.34
N ALA A 592 24.10 5.39 -2.57
CA ALA A 592 24.62 5.64 -1.23
C ALA A 592 24.31 4.48 -0.27
N LEU A 593 23.05 4.02 -0.22
CA LEU A 593 22.62 2.85 0.56
C LEU A 593 23.41 1.59 0.20
N ARG A 594 23.66 1.36 -1.09
CA ARG A 594 24.48 0.25 -1.57
C ARG A 594 25.90 0.31 -1.00
N GLY A 595 26.48 1.51 -0.88
CA GLY A 595 27.80 1.73 -0.26
C GLY A 595 27.84 1.24 1.19
N TYR A 596 26.89 1.69 2.03
CA TYR A 596 26.84 1.31 3.44
C TYR A 596 26.62 -0.20 3.65
N VAL A 597 25.82 -0.84 2.80
CA VAL A 597 25.46 -2.26 2.95
C VAL A 597 26.56 -3.23 2.46
N ILE A 598 27.25 -2.90 1.37
CA ILE A 598 28.27 -3.81 0.79
C ILE A 598 29.51 -3.87 1.68
N GLU A 599 29.86 -2.79 2.39
CA GLU A 599 31.01 -2.74 3.28
C GLU A 599 30.88 -3.73 4.45
N GLU A 600 29.67 -3.87 5.01
CA GLU A 600 29.38 -4.72 6.18
C GLU A 600 29.10 -6.20 5.83
N LYS A 601 28.76 -6.52 4.57
CA LYS A 601 28.37 -7.86 4.07
C LYS A 601 27.39 -8.67 4.95
N PRO A 602 26.31 -8.11 5.53
CA PRO A 602 25.36 -8.90 6.29
C PRO A 602 24.48 -9.78 5.37
N ASP A 603 24.14 -10.99 5.81
CA ASP A 603 23.23 -11.89 5.09
C ASP A 603 21.82 -11.29 4.86
N ARG A 604 21.39 -10.38 5.75
CA ARG A 604 20.09 -9.70 5.72
C ARG A 604 20.22 -8.23 6.10
N PRO A 605 20.72 -7.36 5.20
CA PRO A 605 21.07 -5.97 5.54
C PRO A 605 19.91 -5.17 6.10
N PHE A 606 18.71 -5.37 5.56
CA PHE A 606 17.52 -4.60 5.95
C PHE A 606 16.67 -5.29 7.01
N PHE A 607 17.16 -6.32 7.71
CA PHE A 607 16.36 -7.03 8.73
C PHE A 607 15.89 -6.07 9.84
N ASN A 608 16.78 -5.17 10.26
CA ASN A 608 16.53 -4.14 11.27
C ASN A 608 16.07 -2.80 10.66
N SER A 609 15.34 -2.85 9.55
CA SER A 609 14.72 -1.69 8.93
C SER A 609 13.21 -1.72 9.10
N ILE A 610 12.65 -0.56 9.43
CA ILE A 610 11.25 -0.36 9.75
C ILE A 610 10.74 0.90 9.02
N PHE A 611 9.52 0.86 8.51
CA PHE A 611 8.85 2.01 7.93
C PHE A 611 7.48 2.14 8.56
N LEU A 612 7.28 3.23 9.31
CA LEU A 612 6.05 3.47 10.06
C LEU A 612 5.47 4.83 9.71
N SER A 613 4.19 5.01 10.00
CA SER A 613 3.56 6.32 10.03
C SER A 613 3.44 6.83 11.46
N VAL A 614 3.20 8.13 11.61
CA VAL A 614 2.92 8.77 12.89
C VAL A 614 1.75 8.07 13.62
N PRO A 615 0.58 7.79 12.97
CA PRO A 615 -0.48 7.00 13.60
C PRO A 615 -0.06 5.60 14.08
N GLN A 616 0.84 4.93 13.35
CA GLN A 616 1.33 3.59 13.72
C GLN A 616 2.24 3.67 14.95
N ILE A 617 3.15 4.64 15.01
CA ILE A 617 3.96 4.92 16.21
C ILE A 617 3.07 5.26 17.40
N LEU A 618 2.08 6.14 17.23
CA LEU A 618 1.12 6.46 18.29
C LEU A 618 0.37 5.22 18.79
N THR A 619 0.07 4.27 17.91
CA THR A 619 -0.55 3.00 18.28
C THR A 619 0.37 2.14 19.13
N LEU A 620 1.66 2.07 18.80
CA LEU A 620 2.66 1.32 19.57
C LEU A 620 2.85 1.95 20.96
N LEU A 621 2.99 3.28 21.03
CA LEU A 621 3.19 4.04 22.28
C LEU A 621 2.05 3.91 23.29
N GLU A 622 0.87 3.45 22.90
CA GLU A 622 -0.24 3.22 23.82
C GLU A 622 -0.04 2.03 24.77
N ARG A 623 0.96 1.21 24.49
CA ARG A 623 1.30 0.02 25.28
C ARG A 623 2.66 0.11 25.97
N ILE A 624 3.35 1.24 25.81
CA ILE A 624 4.73 1.42 26.25
C ILE A 624 4.71 2.33 27.47
N GLU A 625 5.31 1.85 28.57
CA GLU A 625 5.54 2.64 29.78
C GLU A 625 7.03 2.94 30.02
N ASP A 626 7.94 2.19 29.37
CA ASP A 626 9.38 2.35 29.48
C ASP A 626 10.16 1.92 28.21
N GLY A 627 11.49 2.06 28.25
CA GLY A 627 12.38 1.72 27.13
C GLY A 627 12.48 0.22 26.81
N ASP A 628 12.28 -0.68 27.79
CA ASP A 628 12.35 -2.12 27.54
C ASP A 628 11.11 -2.62 26.81
N GLU A 629 9.94 -2.09 27.18
CA GLU A 629 8.69 -2.31 26.47
C GLU A 629 8.70 -1.68 25.07
N PHE A 630 9.36 -0.51 24.92
CA PHE A 630 9.50 0.14 23.62
C PHE A 630 10.17 -0.78 22.60
N PHE A 631 11.30 -1.39 22.96
CA PHE A 631 12.01 -2.30 22.07
C PHE A 631 11.13 -3.49 21.66
N ASP A 632 10.46 -4.13 22.63
CA ASP A 632 9.64 -5.31 22.39
C ASP A 632 8.40 -4.99 21.53
N GLU A 633 7.78 -3.83 21.72
CA GLU A 633 6.60 -3.42 20.96
C GLU A 633 6.95 -2.99 19.53
N VAL A 634 8.02 -2.22 19.33
CA VAL A 634 8.44 -1.78 17.97
C VAL A 634 8.97 -2.95 17.13
N THR A 635 9.64 -3.92 17.76
CA THR A 635 10.19 -5.11 17.07
C THR A 635 9.22 -6.29 17.03
N ARG A 636 7.99 -6.13 17.56
CA ARG A 636 6.99 -7.20 17.67
C ARG A 636 6.67 -7.79 16.31
N GLY A 637 6.81 -9.11 16.20
CA GLY A 637 6.49 -9.84 14.99
C GLY A 637 7.51 -9.67 13.85
N ARG A 638 8.68 -9.05 14.08
CA ARG A 638 9.67 -8.80 13.01
C ARG A 638 10.12 -10.05 12.25
N SER A 639 10.13 -11.20 12.92
CA SER A 639 10.57 -12.48 12.35
C SER A 639 9.44 -13.28 11.70
N VAL A 640 8.22 -12.74 11.67
CA VAL A 640 7.02 -13.43 11.16
C VAL A 640 6.53 -12.72 9.91
N VAL A 641 6.28 -13.50 8.86
CA VAL A 641 5.63 -13.01 7.64
C VAL A 641 4.17 -13.41 7.66
N TYR A 642 3.28 -12.42 7.81
CA TYR A 642 1.84 -12.63 7.82
C TYR A 642 1.21 -12.60 6.41
N GLY A 643 1.82 -11.84 5.49
CA GLY A 643 1.30 -11.65 4.12
C GLY A 643 0.06 -10.76 4.03
N LEU A 644 -0.35 -10.14 5.14
CA LEU A 644 -1.53 -9.28 5.22
C LEU A 644 -1.28 -7.89 4.63
N GLN A 645 -0.04 -7.41 4.66
CA GLN A 645 0.34 -6.09 4.14
C GLN A 645 -0.55 -4.94 4.67
N ASP A 646 -0.90 -5.04 5.95
CA ASP A 646 -1.59 -3.99 6.70
C ASP A 646 -1.02 -4.01 8.11
N PHE A 647 -0.26 -2.97 8.46
CA PHE A 647 0.46 -2.89 9.74
C PHE A 647 -0.43 -3.25 10.93
N TYR A 648 -1.66 -2.71 10.97
CA TYR A 648 -2.56 -2.91 12.10
C TYR A 648 -3.04 -4.36 12.20
N SER A 649 -3.36 -5.00 11.07
CA SER A 649 -3.71 -6.42 11.03
C SER A 649 -2.53 -7.31 11.42
N GLU A 650 -1.33 -7.01 10.95
CA GLU A 650 -0.11 -7.77 11.29
C GLU A 650 0.24 -7.63 12.78
N TYR A 651 0.14 -6.41 13.31
CA TYR A 651 0.38 -6.15 14.73
C TYR A 651 -0.67 -6.81 15.63
N ASP A 652 -1.95 -6.79 15.27
CA ASP A 652 -3.00 -7.51 16.01
C ASP A 652 -2.77 -9.02 16.03
N GLN A 653 -2.34 -9.62 14.91
CA GLN A 653 -1.96 -11.03 14.87
C GLN A 653 -0.72 -11.31 15.74
N ALA A 654 0.28 -10.43 15.71
CA ALA A 654 1.46 -10.56 16.55
C ALA A 654 1.12 -10.51 18.04
N LEU A 655 0.20 -9.63 18.44
CA LEU A 655 -0.32 -9.58 19.82
C LEU A 655 -1.02 -10.88 20.19
N LYS A 656 -1.92 -11.40 19.32
CA LYS A 656 -2.63 -12.66 19.55
C LYS A 656 -1.68 -13.85 19.70
N LEU A 657 -0.64 -13.94 18.86
CA LEU A 657 0.38 -14.99 18.95
C LEU A 657 1.18 -14.91 20.25
N ALA A 658 1.39 -13.70 20.77
CA ALA A 658 2.04 -13.48 22.07
C ALA A 658 1.10 -13.66 23.28
N GLY A 659 -0.17 -14.02 23.07
CA GLY A 659 -1.17 -14.10 24.14
C GLY A 659 -1.58 -12.75 24.74
N LEU A 660 -1.26 -11.65 24.06
CA LEU A 660 -1.55 -10.28 24.49
C LEU A 660 -2.88 -9.80 23.90
N LYS A 661 -3.60 -8.95 24.65
CA LYS A 661 -4.80 -8.26 24.17
C LYS A 661 -4.41 -6.87 23.67
N THR A 662 -5.06 -6.41 22.61
CA THR A 662 -4.94 -5.00 22.18
C THR A 662 -5.37 -4.07 23.30
N ALA A 663 -4.59 -3.03 23.57
CA ALA A 663 -4.89 -2.11 24.65
C ALA A 663 -6.21 -1.36 24.38
N GLN A 664 -7.10 -1.32 25.37
CA GLN A 664 -8.24 -0.41 25.34
C GLN A 664 -7.78 0.96 25.83
N SER A 665 -8.08 1.98 25.02
CA SER A 665 -7.59 3.38 25.07
C SER A 665 -7.97 4.20 26.33
N ALA A 666 -8.03 3.61 27.52
CA ALA A 666 -8.30 4.35 28.75
C ALA A 666 -7.08 5.14 29.27
N ALA A 667 -5.85 4.71 28.96
CA ALA A 667 -4.65 5.27 29.60
C ALA A 667 -4.21 6.65 29.08
N LEU A 668 -4.45 6.95 27.80
CA LEU A 668 -3.82 8.12 27.16
C LEU A 668 -4.67 9.41 27.24
N LEU A 669 -6.00 9.30 27.17
CA LEU A 669 -6.88 10.46 27.34
C LEU A 669 -6.96 10.92 28.81
N HIS A 670 -6.76 10.02 29.78
CA HIS A 670 -6.76 10.38 31.20
C HIS A 670 -5.44 11.01 31.66
N ARG A 671 -4.30 10.66 31.03
CA ARG A 671 -2.98 11.25 31.35
C ARG A 671 -2.84 12.71 30.87
N GLU A 672 -3.71 13.20 29.98
CA GLU A 672 -3.49 14.47 29.28
C GLU A 672 -4.43 15.64 29.64
N GLY A 673 -5.34 15.50 30.60
CA GLY A 673 -6.15 16.65 31.05
C GLY A 673 -6.95 17.34 29.95
N LEU A 674 -7.21 16.67 28.81
CA LEU A 674 -8.10 17.12 27.74
C LEU A 674 -9.57 16.91 28.15
N SER A 675 -9.92 17.42 29.34
CA SER A 675 -11.30 17.78 29.66
C SER A 675 -11.55 19.16 29.08
N LEU A 676 -12.12 19.21 27.88
CA LEU A 676 -12.80 20.42 27.39
C LEU A 676 -14.09 20.61 28.18
N LYS A 677 -13.97 21.01 29.45
CA LYS A 677 -14.98 21.76 30.17
C LYS A 677 -14.39 23.13 30.46
N GLY A 678 -14.90 24.12 29.74
CA GLY A 678 -14.49 25.52 29.73
C GLY A 678 -14.95 26.19 28.45
#